data_AF-A0A3P9D5W9-F1
#
_entry.id   AF-A0A3P9D5W9-F1
#
_cell.length_a   1.000
_cell.length_b   1.000
_cell.length_c   1.000
_cell.angle_alpha   90.00
_cell.angle_beta   90.00
_cell.angle_gamma   90.00
#
_symmetry.space_group_name_H-M   'P 1'
#
loop_
_entity.id
_entity.type
_entity.pdbx_description
1 polymer ?
#
loop_
_entity_poly.entity_id
_entity_poly.type
_entity_poly.pdbx_seq_one_letter_code
_entity_poly.pdbx_strand_id
1 'polypeptide(L)'
;MFNIAISFPQHHDHSGHGESEKQRGAEEKRPTTAKEDVSSRGPSGMEIIGLEITNIIIFTGKQLESLLEDVGLEQYYREKLSLSQVREINKKTITVGLSKCKADVAWHFLKKLMMFDATARNTDDDGSKDLIFEFGLEDFDDLFESPNTDDMPNPLDIITALFLCSDGFLQQEMALKMSMCQFSVPLLLPNCNTNQCTLVLWAMKDIVKKYRPQSLSESKGFIEDRIVLSELPMISFVRLGECSLSKSEMLNKLLSNSQQHHDTFVHHNMECGNSPKRISNGLTEIAWYLPCGNTNIDIFSQPVAVANLHGDIASFETQYSFLCQTSAAVFVFFDHLDSECSLLTNQHHKAQIFLVGNCDRKSNEDALKNVATELGLTNNNIIIKTKQKNDADFVKIVRKKVRKVIRRSDMKIKIEQMADVAHDLGILVDEDSPECQTAKSNAEAITAEIQDILKYKDAQLPCQDQMWKELICLKPEEFRLQKVQSQLQLQKKELQKKQNSNDMSTAMTQFIDAISSPGTERFYFLKWMRMNLDNLCRVKLSKLQEKYKEKCKNSANKEEIKKIDRQISNSSLGTEHFFREMGQIYETSLSLSQTDPARQQLQHLPKLCAELLLDGFPLELVDGDASNIPLRWLSDVLSQLSDLVSPNRKIRVVTVLGVQSTGKSNLLNTMFGVQFAVSSGRCTRGAFMSLIKINEDMKKVLNCDFMVIIDTEGLKSPELAQLDNSYEHDNELATLVVGLSDVTIVNIAMENSTEMKDILQIVVHAFLRMKEVGKKPKCVFVHQNVSDVSAHERNWRDRKLLLEQLNEMTQAAAKMEKKEENKSFTDVMEYSPDTGNWYIPGLWNGNPPMAPVSIGYSEAVYELKKHIIQLLRNCESSANDILEYKEWVKSLWTAVKHENFIFSFKNSLVADSYTKLFAEINKWKWEFKRETRISNFGRGEIKSETSDLNEFPRSFKSEASTDQKNKKHKANNIFISVSRFLRTFLPHRVSHACKSLSQKKSVKMLFHH
;
A
#
# COMPACT_ATOMS: atom_id res chain seq x y z
N MET A 1 24.45 31.91 49.14
CA MET A 1 23.52 31.36 50.15
C MET A 1 23.41 29.87 49.85
N PHE A 2 24.08 29.02 50.64
CA PHE A 2 23.48 28.23 51.74
C PHE A 2 22.48 27.16 51.25
N ASN A 3 22.55 25.87 51.61
CA ASN A 3 23.68 24.98 51.97
C ASN A 3 23.15 23.53 52.11
N ILE A 4 23.93 22.54 51.60
CA ILE A 4 24.46 21.35 52.32
C ILE A 4 23.54 20.46 53.19
N ALA A 5 23.52 19.14 52.90
CA ALA A 5 23.88 18.02 53.82
C ALA A 5 23.73 16.65 53.09
N ILE A 6 24.78 15.85 52.80
CA ILE A 6 25.58 14.93 53.66
C ILE A 6 24.85 13.56 53.86
N SER A 7 25.45 12.36 53.78
CA SER A 7 26.83 11.89 54.03
C SER A 7 27.26 10.61 53.25
N PHE A 8 28.57 10.51 52.96
CA PHE A 8 29.39 9.28 52.93
C PHE A 8 30.27 9.19 54.20
N PRO A 9 30.89 8.05 54.52
CA PRO A 9 32.22 7.95 55.15
C PRO A 9 33.28 7.50 54.08
N GLN A 10 34.42 8.16 53.86
CA GLN A 10 35.64 8.32 54.69
C GLN A 10 36.34 6.97 55.03
N HIS A 11 37.67 6.79 54.97
CA HIS A 11 38.87 7.62 54.72
C HIS A 11 40.01 6.68 54.17
N HIS A 12 41.25 7.03 53.76
CA HIS A 12 42.07 8.26 53.78
C HIS A 12 43.16 8.22 52.66
N ASP A 13 43.77 9.35 52.31
CA ASP A 13 44.94 9.47 51.40
C ASP A 13 46.28 8.99 51.98
N HIS A 14 47.26 8.67 51.10
CA HIS A 14 48.47 9.52 50.99
C HIS A 14 49.30 9.32 49.69
N SER A 15 49.78 10.47 49.20
CA SER A 15 50.74 10.75 48.12
C SER A 15 52.14 10.11 48.22
N GLY A 16 52.84 9.94 47.09
CA GLY A 16 54.32 9.96 47.08
C GLY A 16 55.01 9.49 45.79
N HIS A 17 55.84 10.36 45.19
CA HIS A 17 56.78 10.04 44.09
C HIS A 17 57.84 8.98 44.47
N GLY A 18 58.51 8.37 43.47
CA GLY A 18 59.86 7.82 43.69
C GLY A 18 60.37 6.86 42.62
N GLU A 19 61.32 7.33 41.81
CA GLU A 19 61.98 6.66 40.69
C GLU A 19 62.80 5.38 41.02
N SER A 20 63.21 4.72 39.93
CA SER A 20 64.53 4.11 39.68
C SER A 20 64.73 2.58 39.77
N GLU A 21 65.00 2.03 38.59
CA GLU A 21 65.89 0.93 38.22
C GLU A 21 66.66 0.15 39.32
N LYS A 22 66.71 -1.19 39.21
CA LYS A 22 67.84 -1.88 38.53
C LYS A 22 67.72 -3.41 38.39
N GLN A 23 67.83 -3.82 37.13
CA GLN A 23 68.78 -4.82 36.58
C GLN A 23 69.07 -6.17 37.26
N ARG A 24 69.08 -7.20 36.37
CA ARG A 24 69.78 -8.51 36.42
C ARG A 24 69.21 -9.56 37.39
N GLY A 25 69.15 -10.85 37.03
CA GLY A 25 69.49 -11.49 35.75
C GLY A 25 69.85 -12.98 35.92
N ALA A 26 69.93 -13.69 34.78
CA ALA A 26 70.56 -15.01 34.59
C ALA A 26 69.91 -16.27 35.22
N GLU A 27 69.30 -17.06 34.33
CA GLU A 27 69.68 -18.45 34.02
C GLU A 27 69.56 -19.61 35.03
N GLU A 28 68.62 -20.50 34.67
CA GLU A 28 68.93 -21.88 34.24
C GLU A 28 69.35 -22.94 35.28
N LYS A 29 68.47 -23.95 35.49
CA LYS A 29 68.75 -25.38 35.18
C LYS A 29 67.55 -26.31 35.45
N ARG A 30 67.28 -27.22 34.51
CA ARG A 30 66.62 -28.52 34.77
C ARG A 30 67.70 -29.52 35.26
N PRO A 31 67.36 -30.62 35.96
CA PRO A 31 66.97 -31.82 35.23
C PRO A 31 65.88 -32.71 35.89
N THR A 32 65.33 -33.56 35.02
CA THR A 32 64.47 -34.75 35.21
C THR A 32 64.71 -35.64 36.43
N THR A 33 63.63 -36.23 36.98
CA THR A 33 63.35 -37.69 36.96
C THR A 33 61.93 -37.98 37.49
N ALA A 34 61.37 -39.16 37.16
CA ALA A 34 59.97 -39.53 37.42
C ALA A 34 59.82 -40.67 38.44
N LYS A 35 58.72 -40.69 39.21
CA LYS A 35 57.89 -41.89 39.51
C LYS A 35 56.61 -41.59 40.31
N GLU A 36 55.49 -41.92 39.67
CA GLU A 36 54.18 -42.45 40.11
C GLU A 36 53.63 -42.28 41.56
N ASP A 37 52.38 -41.79 41.58
CA ASP A 37 51.21 -42.16 42.40
C ASP A 37 51.16 -42.02 43.94
N VAL A 38 50.21 -41.20 44.44
CA VAL A 38 48.82 -41.66 44.77
C VAL A 38 47.90 -40.46 45.14
N SER A 39 46.73 -40.41 44.47
CA SER A 39 45.45 -39.71 44.77
C SER A 39 45.38 -38.39 45.57
N SER A 40 44.73 -37.38 44.98
CA SER A 40 43.45 -36.84 45.50
C SER A 40 42.69 -36.06 44.41
N ARG A 41 41.34 -36.05 44.47
CA ARG A 41 40.46 -35.41 43.45
C ARG A 41 40.17 -33.95 43.83
N GLY A 42 40.17 -33.08 42.83
CA GLY A 42 39.57 -31.73 42.87
C GLY A 42 38.86 -31.44 41.53
N PRO A 43 37.75 -30.67 41.50
CA PRO A 43 36.88 -30.59 40.32
C PRO A 43 37.29 -29.45 39.37
N SER A 44 37.85 -29.77 38.20
CA SER A 44 38.18 -28.80 37.14
C SER A 44 37.10 -28.63 36.05
N GLY A 45 35.94 -29.29 36.19
CA GLY A 45 34.91 -29.31 35.14
C GLY A 45 34.11 -28.01 34.98
N MET A 46 33.86 -27.25 36.06
CA MET A 46 32.99 -26.06 36.00
C MET A 46 33.73 -24.77 35.59
N GLU A 47 35.00 -24.60 35.95
CA GLU A 47 35.76 -23.40 35.56
C GLU A 47 36.11 -23.39 34.07
N ILE A 48 36.37 -24.56 33.47
CA ILE A 48 36.66 -24.68 32.03
C ILE A 48 35.43 -24.31 31.20
N ILE A 49 34.24 -24.82 31.57
CA ILE A 49 32.98 -24.48 30.90
C ILE A 49 32.65 -22.98 31.07
N GLY A 50 32.92 -22.40 32.25
CA GLY A 50 32.75 -20.95 32.48
C GLY A 50 33.66 -20.09 31.60
N LEU A 51 34.93 -20.50 31.41
CA LEU A 51 35.89 -19.83 30.53
C LEU A 51 35.54 -20.00 29.05
N GLU A 52 35.10 -21.18 28.62
CA GLU A 52 34.66 -21.42 27.24
C GLU A 52 33.40 -20.62 26.89
N ILE A 53 32.37 -20.60 27.75
CA ILE A 53 31.17 -19.79 27.55
C ILE A 53 31.52 -18.29 27.51
N THR A 54 32.39 -17.82 28.41
CA THR A 54 32.82 -16.41 28.41
C THR A 54 33.60 -16.05 27.15
N ASN A 55 34.50 -16.92 26.69
CA ASN A 55 35.26 -16.71 25.44
C ASN A 55 34.36 -16.78 24.21
N ILE A 56 33.35 -17.67 24.17
CA ILE A 56 32.37 -17.74 23.09
C ILE A 56 31.55 -16.45 23.03
N ILE A 57 31.02 -15.96 24.16
CA ILE A 57 30.26 -14.69 24.22
C ILE A 57 31.13 -13.48 23.78
N ILE A 58 32.40 -13.45 24.18
CA ILE A 58 33.35 -12.40 23.74
C ILE A 58 33.67 -12.52 22.24
N PHE A 59 33.71 -13.73 21.68
CA PHE A 59 34.00 -13.97 20.27
C PHE A 59 32.78 -13.67 19.37
N THR A 60 31.58 -14.07 19.76
CA THR A 60 30.33 -13.77 19.03
C THR A 60 29.96 -12.29 19.12
N GLY A 61 30.18 -11.64 20.27
CA GLY A 61 30.00 -10.20 20.44
C GLY A 61 30.82 -9.38 19.44
N LYS A 62 32.09 -9.74 19.27
CA LYS A 62 32.98 -9.11 18.27
C LYS A 62 32.55 -9.36 16.82
N GLN A 63 31.91 -10.49 16.53
CA GLN A 63 31.40 -10.76 15.18
C GLN A 63 30.17 -9.90 14.83
N LEU A 64 29.30 -9.59 15.81
CA LEU A 64 28.19 -8.66 15.59
C LEU A 64 28.71 -7.23 15.39
N GLU A 65 29.57 -6.75 16.29
CA GLU A 65 30.15 -5.40 16.20
C GLU A 65 30.90 -5.20 14.87
N SER A 66 31.81 -6.11 14.52
CA SER A 66 32.53 -6.08 13.24
C SER A 66 31.63 -6.13 12.00
N LEU A 67 30.55 -6.92 12.01
CA LEU A 67 29.61 -6.94 10.90
C LEU A 67 28.81 -5.63 10.81
N LEU A 68 28.38 -5.07 11.95
CA LEU A 68 27.63 -3.82 12.00
C LEU A 68 28.47 -2.61 11.57
N GLU A 69 29.77 -2.62 11.85
CA GLU A 69 30.75 -1.69 11.26
C GLU A 69 30.86 -1.90 9.73
N ASP A 70 31.11 -3.14 9.28
CA ASP A 70 31.22 -3.50 7.84
C ASP A 70 30.02 -3.03 7.01
N VAL A 71 28.79 -3.14 7.54
CA VAL A 71 27.54 -2.78 6.85
C VAL A 71 26.97 -1.39 7.24
N GLY A 72 27.69 -0.60 8.04
CA GLY A 72 27.32 0.78 8.38
C GLY A 72 26.05 0.90 9.24
N LEU A 73 25.79 -0.07 10.12
CA LEU A 73 24.59 -0.15 10.99
C LEU A 73 24.88 0.00 12.49
N GLU A 74 26.14 0.14 12.91
CA GLU A 74 26.58 0.21 14.32
C GLU A 74 25.72 1.16 15.20
N GLN A 75 25.58 2.43 14.80
CA GLN A 75 24.77 3.45 15.51
C GLN A 75 23.32 2.99 15.74
N TYR A 76 22.72 2.35 14.73
CA TYR A 76 21.32 1.93 14.76
C TYR A 76 21.07 0.71 15.65
N TYR A 77 22.11 -0.02 16.09
CA TYR A 77 21.93 -1.12 17.04
C TYR A 77 21.35 -0.62 18.38
N ARG A 78 21.75 0.59 18.82
CA ARG A 78 21.23 1.24 20.03
C ARG A 78 20.08 2.20 19.75
N GLU A 79 20.23 3.09 18.76
CA GLU A 79 19.24 4.15 18.50
C GLU A 79 17.97 3.65 17.79
N LYS A 80 18.06 2.51 17.11
CA LYS A 80 17.08 1.91 16.18
C LYS A 80 16.80 2.77 14.94
N LEU A 81 16.88 2.12 13.79
CA LEU A 81 16.49 2.69 12.51
C LEU A 81 14.95 2.73 12.42
N SER A 82 14.42 3.91 12.14
CA SER A 82 12.98 4.15 12.09
C SER A 82 12.43 4.20 10.67
N LEU A 83 11.13 3.86 10.54
CA LEU A 83 10.44 3.86 9.25
C LEU A 83 10.39 5.26 8.58
N SER A 84 10.42 6.34 9.35
CA SER A 84 10.44 7.72 8.82
C SER A 84 11.78 8.07 8.19
N GLN A 85 12.91 7.62 8.76
CA GLN A 85 14.25 7.78 8.17
C GLN A 85 14.38 7.04 6.84
N VAL A 86 13.82 5.83 6.74
CA VAL A 86 13.86 5.01 5.50
C VAL A 86 13.01 5.62 4.37
N ARG A 87 11.91 6.30 4.73
CA ARG A 87 11.03 7.02 3.78
C ARG A 87 11.61 8.36 3.28
N GLU A 88 12.61 8.92 3.95
CA GLU A 88 13.14 10.24 3.65
C GLU A 88 13.73 10.32 2.23
N ILE A 89 13.37 11.37 1.48
CA ILE A 89 13.89 11.58 0.12
C ILE A 89 15.30 12.17 0.24
N ASN A 90 16.30 11.31 0.09
CA ASN A 90 17.71 11.67 0.07
C ASN A 90 18.36 11.37 -1.30
N LYS A 91 19.58 11.87 -1.51
CA LYS A 91 20.32 11.71 -2.78
C LYS A 91 20.57 10.24 -3.11
N LYS A 92 20.96 9.43 -2.12
CA LYS A 92 21.15 7.96 -2.25
C LYS A 92 19.84 7.18 -2.50
N THR A 93 18.65 7.79 -2.40
CA THR A 93 17.34 7.17 -2.74
C THR A 93 16.96 7.44 -4.21
N ILE A 94 17.55 8.45 -4.84
CA ILE A 94 17.30 8.82 -6.25
C ILE A 94 18.38 8.25 -7.17
N THR A 95 19.59 8.07 -6.65
CA THR A 95 20.63 7.24 -7.26
C THR A 95 20.71 5.91 -6.53
N VAL A 96 20.02 4.87 -7.03
CA VAL A 96 20.51 3.49 -6.91
C VAL A 96 21.76 3.43 -7.80
N GLY A 97 22.85 3.92 -7.23
CA GLY A 97 24.19 3.71 -7.77
C GLY A 97 24.72 2.39 -7.21
N LEU A 98 25.61 1.77 -7.98
CA LEU A 98 26.34 0.55 -7.63
C LEU A 98 26.82 0.60 -6.17
N SER A 99 26.69 -0.53 -5.48
CA SER A 99 27.31 -0.75 -4.17
C SER A 99 28.84 -0.70 -4.29
N LYS A 100 29.43 0.48 -4.08
CA LYS A 100 30.90 0.66 -4.14
C LYS A 100 31.62 0.33 -2.82
N CYS A 101 30.87 0.01 -1.77
CA CYS A 101 31.39 -0.21 -0.42
C CYS A 101 30.40 -1.07 0.39
N LYS A 102 30.91 -1.99 1.21
CA LYS A 102 30.11 -2.88 2.09
C LYS A 102 29.10 -2.11 2.95
N ALA A 103 29.48 -0.92 3.42
CA ALA A 103 28.65 -0.06 4.27
C ALA A 103 27.36 0.46 3.60
N ASP A 104 27.24 0.39 2.27
CA ASP A 104 26.02 0.75 1.54
C ASP A 104 25.12 -0.48 1.23
N VAL A 105 25.58 -1.72 1.45
CA VAL A 105 24.87 -2.95 1.06
C VAL A 105 23.56 -3.12 1.83
N ALA A 106 23.55 -2.92 3.14
CA ALA A 106 22.33 -3.03 3.96
C ALA A 106 21.28 -1.96 3.56
N TRP A 107 21.74 -0.75 3.23
CA TRP A 107 20.89 0.32 2.70
C TRP A 107 20.37 0.06 1.29
N HIS A 108 21.15 -0.64 0.45
CA HIS A 108 20.75 -1.07 -0.89
C HIS A 108 19.65 -2.14 -0.82
N PHE A 109 19.86 -3.19 -0.02
CA PHE A 109 18.84 -4.20 0.30
C PHE A 109 17.53 -3.53 0.76
N LEU A 110 17.61 -2.61 1.73
CA LEU A 110 16.43 -1.98 2.31
C LEU A 110 15.66 -1.13 1.29
N LYS A 111 16.35 -0.39 0.42
CA LYS A 111 15.70 0.40 -0.66
C LYS A 111 15.02 -0.49 -1.70
N LYS A 112 15.72 -1.50 -2.20
CA LYS A 112 15.16 -2.49 -3.14
C LYS A 112 13.93 -3.16 -2.53
N LEU A 113 14.01 -3.58 -1.26
CA LEU A 113 12.90 -4.18 -0.53
C LEU A 113 11.69 -3.23 -0.40
N MET A 114 11.90 -1.97 -0.02
CA MET A 114 10.81 -0.99 0.09
C MET A 114 10.10 -0.74 -1.24
N MET A 115 10.81 -0.88 -2.36
CA MET A 115 10.28 -0.78 -3.72
C MET A 115 9.66 -2.08 -4.26
N PHE A 116 9.60 -3.16 -3.47
CA PHE A 116 9.19 -4.51 -3.90
C PHE A 116 10.06 -5.10 -5.02
N ASP A 117 11.35 -4.81 -5.05
CA ASP A 117 12.29 -5.45 -5.97
C ASP A 117 12.64 -6.87 -5.47
N ALA A 118 12.36 -7.87 -6.30
CA ALA A 118 12.66 -9.28 -5.99
C ALA A 118 14.16 -9.62 -6.04
N THR A 119 15.01 -8.72 -6.57
CA THR A 119 16.48 -8.82 -6.55
C THR A 119 17.09 -8.23 -5.26
N ALA A 120 16.30 -7.81 -4.27
CA ALA A 120 16.82 -7.13 -3.07
C ALA A 120 17.91 -7.91 -2.30
N ARG A 121 17.93 -9.25 -2.37
CA ARG A 121 18.92 -10.12 -1.72
C ARG A 121 20.21 -10.30 -2.51
N ASN A 122 20.27 -9.83 -3.75
CA ASN A 122 21.47 -9.85 -4.60
C ASN A 122 22.36 -8.68 -4.17
N THR A 123 23.52 -9.02 -3.60
CA THR A 123 24.42 -8.07 -2.92
C THR A 123 25.64 -7.70 -3.75
N ASP A 124 26.04 -8.55 -4.69
CA ASP A 124 26.92 -8.17 -5.80
C ASP A 124 26.08 -7.48 -6.89
N ASP A 125 26.66 -6.49 -7.55
CA ASP A 125 26.02 -5.68 -8.59
C ASP A 125 27.03 -5.54 -9.74
N ASP A 126 26.91 -6.41 -10.76
CA ASP A 126 28.00 -6.80 -11.67
C ASP A 126 28.52 -5.69 -12.62
N GLY A 127 27.92 -4.50 -12.55
CA GLY A 127 28.24 -3.33 -13.39
C GLY A 127 29.64 -2.71 -13.19
N SER A 128 30.53 -3.34 -12.43
CA SER A 128 31.96 -3.01 -12.36
C SER A 128 32.85 -3.93 -13.22
N LYS A 129 32.37 -5.10 -13.66
CA LYS A 129 33.20 -6.08 -14.40
C LYS A 129 33.25 -5.83 -15.93
N ASP A 130 32.22 -5.19 -16.49
CA ASP A 130 32.12 -4.88 -17.93
C ASP A 130 33.17 -3.91 -18.50
N LEU A 131 34.06 -3.35 -17.66
CA LEU A 131 35.11 -2.41 -18.07
C LEU A 131 36.54 -3.01 -18.12
N ILE A 132 36.71 -4.32 -17.87
CA ILE A 132 38.05 -4.94 -17.82
C ILE A 132 38.28 -6.02 -18.89
N PHE A 133 37.23 -6.55 -19.53
CA PHE A 133 37.39 -7.50 -20.65
C PHE A 133 37.56 -6.83 -22.03
N GLU A 134 38.60 -6.02 -22.17
CA GLU A 134 39.18 -5.71 -23.49
C GLU A 134 40.37 -6.65 -23.75
N PHE A 135 40.37 -7.32 -24.91
CA PHE A 135 41.13 -8.54 -25.18
C PHE A 135 42.65 -8.44 -24.94
N GLY A 136 43.14 -9.13 -23.90
CA GLY A 136 44.53 -9.56 -23.75
C GLY A 136 44.61 -11.09 -23.63
N LEU A 137 45.28 -11.74 -24.58
CA LEU A 137 45.66 -13.16 -24.43
C LEU A 137 46.98 -13.25 -23.66
N GLU A 138 47.20 -14.38 -22.99
CA GLU A 138 48.42 -14.76 -22.25
C GLU A 138 48.52 -14.29 -20.79
N ASP A 139 47.54 -14.64 -19.95
CA ASP A 139 47.87 -15.23 -18.65
C ASP A 139 46.85 -16.31 -18.24
N PHE A 140 47.32 -17.43 -17.69
CA PHE A 140 46.47 -18.57 -17.27
C PHE A 140 46.42 -18.74 -15.75
N ASP A 141 47.27 -18.04 -14.99
CA ASP A 141 47.27 -18.12 -13.52
C ASP A 141 46.10 -17.30 -12.92
N ASP A 142 45.69 -16.20 -13.56
CA ASP A 142 44.48 -15.41 -13.22
C ASP A 142 43.15 -16.20 -13.33
N LEU A 143 43.14 -17.38 -13.96
CA LEU A 143 41.96 -18.27 -13.98
C LEU A 143 41.79 -19.06 -12.66
N PHE A 144 42.82 -19.08 -11.81
CA PHE A 144 42.80 -19.76 -10.51
C PHE A 144 42.77 -18.79 -9.32
N GLU A 145 43.06 -17.51 -9.52
CA GLU A 145 42.67 -16.47 -8.57
C GLU A 145 41.15 -16.25 -8.64
N SER A 146 40.42 -16.90 -7.72
CA SER A 146 39.01 -16.56 -7.51
C SER A 146 38.91 -15.07 -7.16
N PRO A 147 38.11 -14.25 -7.87
CA PRO A 147 37.93 -12.86 -7.50
C PRO A 147 37.41 -12.81 -6.06
N ASN A 148 37.96 -11.91 -5.24
CA ASN A 148 37.72 -11.76 -3.79
C ASN A 148 36.24 -11.46 -3.47
N THR A 149 35.41 -12.50 -3.57
CA THR A 149 33.98 -12.55 -3.28
C THR A 149 33.71 -13.01 -1.86
N ASP A 150 34.72 -13.60 -1.20
CA ASP A 150 34.76 -13.96 0.22
C ASP A 150 34.52 -12.75 1.16
N ASP A 151 34.67 -11.53 0.65
CA ASP A 151 34.62 -10.31 1.45
C ASP A 151 33.21 -9.70 1.58
N MET A 152 32.21 -10.22 0.84
CA MET A 152 30.82 -9.76 0.85
C MET A 152 29.95 -10.51 1.88
N PRO A 153 29.16 -9.81 2.71
CA PRO A 153 28.38 -10.42 3.79
C PRO A 153 27.20 -11.26 3.27
N ASN A 154 26.89 -12.36 3.97
CA ASN A 154 25.80 -13.25 3.60
C ASN A 154 24.43 -12.51 3.65
N PRO A 155 23.52 -12.69 2.67
CA PRO A 155 22.20 -12.06 2.68
C PRO A 155 21.39 -12.30 3.96
N LEU A 156 21.55 -13.45 4.63
CA LEU A 156 20.90 -13.74 5.91
C LEU A 156 21.47 -12.92 7.07
N ASP A 157 22.77 -12.62 7.05
CA ASP A 157 23.40 -11.75 8.05
C ASP A 157 22.93 -10.30 7.89
N ILE A 158 22.78 -9.81 6.65
CA ILE A 158 22.20 -8.48 6.36
C ILE A 158 20.76 -8.39 6.88
N ILE A 159 19.93 -9.41 6.60
CA ILE A 159 18.55 -9.47 7.11
C ILE A 159 18.55 -9.48 8.65
N THR A 160 19.39 -10.30 9.27
CA THR A 160 19.47 -10.41 10.74
C THR A 160 19.91 -9.08 11.37
N ALA A 161 20.96 -8.44 10.82
CA ALA A 161 21.46 -7.15 11.28
C ALA A 161 20.41 -6.04 11.14
N LEU A 162 19.72 -5.96 9.99
CA LEU A 162 18.67 -4.97 9.79
C LEU A 162 17.50 -5.17 10.75
N PHE A 163 17.05 -6.41 11.00
CA PHE A 163 15.99 -6.64 12.00
C PHE A 163 16.45 -6.26 13.42
N LEU A 164 17.68 -6.62 13.83
CA LEU A 164 18.24 -6.23 15.13
C LEU A 164 18.40 -4.71 15.29
N CYS A 165 18.72 -3.99 14.21
CA CYS A 165 18.94 -2.54 14.20
C CYS A 165 17.69 -1.71 13.86
N SER A 166 16.52 -2.31 13.59
CA SER A 166 15.29 -1.59 13.25
C SER A 166 14.33 -1.45 14.43
N ASP A 167 13.48 -0.42 14.39
CA ASP A 167 12.30 -0.35 15.27
C ASP A 167 11.20 -1.34 14.84
N GLY A 168 10.23 -1.60 15.73
CA GLY A 168 9.14 -2.56 15.47
C GLY A 168 8.23 -2.18 14.31
N PHE A 169 8.17 -0.90 13.90
CA PHE A 169 7.34 -0.45 12.77
C PHE A 169 8.05 -0.68 11.43
N LEU A 170 9.37 -0.47 11.39
CA LEU A 170 10.21 -0.80 10.24
C LEU A 170 10.35 -2.31 10.07
N GLN A 171 10.55 -3.09 11.15
CA GLN A 171 10.50 -4.55 11.10
C GLN A 171 9.19 -5.07 10.49
N GLN A 172 8.05 -4.48 10.88
CA GLN A 172 6.73 -4.84 10.36
C GLN A 172 6.57 -4.50 8.87
N GLU A 173 7.02 -3.32 8.43
CA GLU A 173 7.03 -2.97 7.02
C GLU A 173 7.97 -3.88 6.22
N MET A 174 9.18 -4.16 6.71
CA MET A 174 10.12 -5.09 6.09
C MET A 174 9.52 -6.49 5.93
N ALA A 175 8.95 -7.06 6.98
CA ALA A 175 8.30 -8.37 6.96
C ALA A 175 7.14 -8.42 5.94
N LEU A 176 6.33 -7.37 5.86
CA LEU A 176 5.28 -7.22 4.84
C LEU A 176 5.85 -7.20 3.41
N LYS A 177 6.88 -6.38 3.16
CA LYS A 177 7.55 -6.28 1.85
C LYS A 177 8.19 -7.61 1.44
N MET A 178 8.95 -8.25 2.33
CA MET A 178 9.58 -9.57 2.12
C MET A 178 8.52 -10.61 1.73
N SER A 179 7.40 -10.62 2.45
CA SER A 179 6.28 -11.52 2.18
C SER A 179 5.57 -11.25 0.84
N MET A 180 5.61 -10.02 0.30
CA MET A 180 5.12 -9.74 -1.06
C MET A 180 6.13 -10.12 -2.15
N CYS A 181 7.43 -10.06 -1.87
CA CYS A 181 8.49 -10.57 -2.73
C CYS A 181 8.61 -12.11 -2.71
N GLN A 182 7.78 -12.82 -1.94
CA GLN A 182 7.81 -14.28 -1.70
C GLN A 182 9.08 -14.79 -1.02
N PHE A 183 9.81 -13.89 -0.36
CA PHE A 183 10.92 -14.25 0.53
C PHE A 183 10.37 -14.83 1.84
N SER A 184 11.17 -15.65 2.50
CA SER A 184 10.96 -16.04 3.89
C SER A 184 11.14 -14.84 4.84
N VAL A 185 10.40 -14.86 5.95
CA VAL A 185 10.38 -13.80 6.98
C VAL A 185 10.98 -14.37 8.27
N PRO A 186 11.74 -13.61 9.08
CA PRO A 186 12.19 -14.08 10.39
C PRO A 186 11.02 -14.49 11.31
N LEU A 187 11.10 -15.70 11.87
CA LEU A 187 10.20 -16.21 12.91
C LEU A 187 10.89 -16.16 14.28
N LEU A 188 12.08 -16.74 14.38
CA LEU A 188 12.96 -16.62 15.55
C LEU A 188 14.24 -15.89 15.13
N LEU A 189 14.42 -14.68 15.65
CA LEU A 189 15.60 -13.86 15.43
C LEU A 189 16.66 -14.18 16.51
N PRO A 190 17.89 -14.58 16.14
CA PRO A 190 18.95 -14.86 17.12
C PRO A 190 19.63 -13.55 17.54
N ASN A 191 20.06 -13.48 18.80
CA ASN A 191 20.98 -12.44 19.27
C ASN A 191 22.26 -13.11 19.78
N CYS A 192 23.31 -13.02 18.97
CA CYS A 192 24.63 -13.61 19.21
C CYS A 192 25.40 -12.97 20.38
N ASN A 193 24.98 -11.82 20.90
CA ASN A 193 25.60 -11.21 22.09
C ASN A 193 24.98 -11.74 23.40
N THR A 194 23.70 -12.09 23.40
CA THR A 194 22.98 -12.54 24.61
C THR A 194 22.70 -14.03 24.63
N ASN A 195 22.96 -14.75 23.53
CA ASN A 195 22.54 -16.14 23.29
C ASN A 195 21.02 -16.38 23.46
N GLN A 196 20.22 -15.30 23.43
CA GLN A 196 18.76 -15.38 23.43
C GLN A 196 18.23 -15.30 22.01
N CYS A 197 16.99 -15.75 21.81
CA CYS A 197 16.25 -15.52 20.59
C CYS A 197 14.92 -14.81 20.88
N THR A 198 14.42 -14.09 19.88
CA THR A 198 13.16 -13.35 19.94
C THR A 198 12.20 -13.91 18.88
N LEU A 199 10.99 -14.25 19.29
CA LEU A 199 9.85 -14.49 18.40
C LEU A 199 9.39 -13.15 17.83
N VAL A 200 9.51 -12.98 16.51
CA VAL A 200 9.20 -11.71 15.80
C VAL A 200 7.71 -11.67 15.38
N LEU A 201 6.83 -11.77 16.37
CA LEU A 201 5.38 -11.83 16.20
C LEU A 201 4.79 -10.50 15.69
N TRP A 202 5.16 -9.38 16.31
CA TRP A 202 4.68 -8.04 15.95
C TRP A 202 5.04 -7.67 14.50
N ALA A 203 6.24 -8.03 14.06
CA ALA A 203 6.67 -7.84 12.67
C ALA A 203 5.73 -8.54 11.67
N MET A 204 5.21 -9.72 12.00
CA MET A 204 4.32 -10.48 11.11
C MET A 204 2.84 -10.04 11.16
N LYS A 205 2.42 -9.23 12.14
CA LYS A 205 0.99 -8.90 12.36
C LYS A 205 0.31 -8.18 11.18
N ASP A 206 1.05 -7.43 10.36
CA ASP A 206 0.48 -6.74 9.18
C ASP A 206 0.43 -7.59 7.90
N ILE A 207 0.92 -8.83 7.92
CA ILE A 207 0.90 -9.73 6.77
C ILE A 207 -0.51 -10.31 6.56
N VAL A 208 -1.27 -9.68 5.67
CA VAL A 208 -2.55 -10.20 5.15
C VAL A 208 -2.31 -11.05 3.90
N LYS A 209 -2.90 -12.25 3.85
CA LYS A 209 -2.80 -13.15 2.69
C LYS A 209 -4.18 -13.55 2.19
N LYS A 210 -4.32 -13.61 0.85
CA LYS A 210 -5.52 -14.05 0.14
C LYS A 210 -5.24 -15.38 -0.55
N TYR A 211 -6.10 -16.38 -0.39
CA TYR A 211 -5.90 -17.71 -0.98
C TYR A 211 -7.22 -18.47 -1.19
N ARG A 212 -7.18 -19.56 -1.94
CA ARG A 212 -8.34 -20.42 -2.21
C ARG A 212 -7.98 -21.89 -1.96
N PRO A 213 -8.33 -22.45 -0.80
CA PRO A 213 -8.23 -23.89 -0.56
C PRO A 213 -9.06 -24.69 -1.56
N GLN A 214 -8.73 -25.97 -1.76
CA GLN A 214 -9.45 -26.82 -2.71
C GLN A 214 -10.97 -26.92 -2.42
N SER A 215 -11.38 -26.83 -1.15
CA SER A 215 -12.79 -26.81 -0.73
C SER A 215 -13.60 -25.61 -1.24
N LEU A 216 -12.94 -24.50 -1.62
CA LEU A 216 -13.56 -23.31 -2.19
C LEU A 216 -13.33 -23.18 -3.71
N SER A 217 -12.80 -24.21 -4.36
CA SER A 217 -12.57 -24.22 -5.82
C SER A 217 -13.88 -24.12 -6.60
N GLU A 218 -14.85 -24.98 -6.29
CA GLU A 218 -16.15 -25.05 -7.00
C GLU A 218 -16.99 -23.77 -6.84
N SER A 219 -17.04 -23.22 -5.62
CA SER A 219 -17.75 -21.96 -5.34
C SER A 219 -17.01 -20.71 -5.84
N LYS A 220 -15.77 -20.87 -6.33
CA LYS A 220 -14.80 -19.80 -6.64
C LYS A 220 -14.57 -18.81 -5.49
N GLY A 221 -14.89 -19.22 -4.26
CA GLY A 221 -14.67 -18.44 -3.03
C GLY A 221 -13.19 -18.18 -2.75
N PHE A 222 -12.89 -17.36 -1.74
CA PHE A 222 -11.53 -17.14 -1.27
C PHE A 222 -11.55 -16.85 0.23
N ILE A 223 -10.43 -17.09 0.89
CA ILE A 223 -10.14 -16.65 2.26
C ILE A 223 -9.15 -15.49 2.16
N GLU A 224 -9.32 -14.47 2.98
CA GLU A 224 -8.41 -13.34 3.08
C GLU A 224 -8.31 -12.90 4.55
N ASP A 225 -7.18 -13.20 5.18
CA ASP A 225 -6.99 -13.06 6.62
C ASP A 225 -5.53 -12.69 6.97
N ARG A 226 -5.28 -12.26 8.21
CA ARG A 226 -3.94 -12.07 8.76
C ARG A 226 -3.29 -13.43 8.99
N ILE A 227 -2.06 -13.59 8.52
CA ILE A 227 -1.38 -14.89 8.54
C ILE A 227 -1.12 -15.40 9.97
N VAL A 228 -0.94 -14.47 10.92
CA VAL A 228 -0.73 -14.79 12.34
C VAL A 228 -1.97 -15.34 13.05
N LEU A 229 -3.18 -15.00 12.56
CA LEU A 229 -4.47 -15.47 13.07
C LEU A 229 -4.96 -16.76 12.35
N SER A 230 -4.32 -17.11 11.24
CA SER A 230 -4.72 -18.24 10.39
C SER A 230 -4.30 -19.59 10.99
N GLU A 231 -5.23 -20.54 11.07
CA GLU A 231 -4.98 -21.90 11.55
C GLU A 231 -4.29 -22.76 10.48
N LEU A 232 -2.97 -22.60 10.36
CA LEU A 232 -2.15 -23.31 9.39
C LEU A 232 -1.35 -24.45 10.05
N PRO A 233 -1.22 -25.62 9.40
CA PRO A 233 -0.22 -26.59 9.81
C PRO A 233 1.17 -26.02 9.48
N MET A 234 2.07 -25.98 10.46
CA MET A 234 3.48 -25.63 10.25
C MET A 234 4.33 -26.90 10.07
N ILE A 235 5.27 -26.86 9.12
CA ILE A 235 6.23 -27.95 8.86
C ILE A 235 7.63 -27.36 8.98
N SER A 236 8.42 -27.83 9.96
CA SER A 236 9.79 -27.36 10.17
C SER A 236 10.81 -28.23 9.45
N PHE A 237 11.90 -27.60 9.03
CA PHE A 237 13.04 -28.24 8.37
C PHE A 237 14.32 -27.80 9.07
N VAL A 238 15.05 -28.76 9.64
CA VAL A 238 16.23 -28.54 10.50
C VAL A 238 17.40 -29.41 10.05
N ARG A 239 18.62 -29.11 10.50
CA ARG A 239 19.84 -29.87 10.17
C ARG A 239 20.51 -30.33 11.46
N LEU A 240 20.97 -31.58 11.48
CA LEU A 240 21.85 -32.14 12.51
C LEU A 240 23.22 -32.40 11.88
N GLY A 241 24.27 -31.85 12.46
CA GLY A 241 25.64 -31.97 11.95
C GLY A 241 25.85 -31.33 10.58
N GLU A 242 26.92 -31.73 9.90
CA GLU A 242 27.15 -31.37 8.50
C GLU A 242 26.30 -32.21 7.54
N CYS A 243 25.90 -31.61 6.42
CA CYS A 243 25.06 -32.25 5.41
C CYS A 243 25.46 -31.80 4.01
N SER A 244 25.73 -32.76 3.13
CA SER A 244 25.96 -32.56 1.70
C SER A 244 24.69 -32.15 0.93
N LEU A 245 23.50 -32.37 1.49
CA LEU A 245 22.25 -31.86 0.91
C LEU A 245 21.91 -30.47 1.43
N SER A 246 21.87 -29.51 0.50
CA SER A 246 21.38 -28.16 0.77
C SER A 246 19.89 -28.16 1.13
N LYS A 247 19.61 -28.02 2.42
CA LYS A 247 18.25 -27.99 3.00
C LYS A 247 17.39 -26.87 2.40
N SER A 248 17.90 -25.64 2.36
CA SER A 248 17.19 -24.47 1.81
C SER A 248 16.91 -24.60 0.31
N GLU A 249 17.85 -25.11 -0.48
CA GLU A 249 17.64 -25.32 -1.91
C GLU A 249 16.55 -26.39 -2.16
N MET A 250 16.57 -27.47 -1.39
CA MET A 250 15.54 -28.51 -1.48
C MET A 250 14.16 -28.00 -1.03
N LEU A 251 14.11 -27.06 -0.08
CA LEU A 251 12.90 -26.35 0.31
C LEU A 251 12.35 -25.48 -0.82
N ASN A 252 13.19 -24.70 -1.51
CA ASN A 252 12.77 -23.90 -2.65
C ASN A 252 12.21 -24.80 -3.76
N LYS A 253 12.91 -25.90 -4.10
CA LYS A 253 12.41 -26.95 -5.02
C LYS A 253 11.11 -27.62 -4.52
N LEU A 254 10.86 -27.69 -3.22
CA LEU A 254 9.64 -28.27 -2.64
C LEU A 254 8.44 -27.32 -2.74
N LEU A 255 8.67 -26.01 -2.55
CA LEU A 255 7.67 -24.94 -2.60
C LEU A 255 7.37 -24.40 -4.00
N SER A 256 8.29 -24.55 -4.95
CA SER A 256 8.15 -24.04 -6.32
C SER A 256 7.72 -25.14 -7.31
N ASN A 257 7.16 -24.73 -8.46
CA ASN A 257 7.06 -25.59 -9.63
C ASN A 257 8.30 -25.36 -10.52
N SER A 258 8.67 -26.32 -11.36
CA SER A 258 9.88 -26.21 -12.20
C SER A 258 9.83 -25.11 -13.26
N GLN A 259 8.62 -24.63 -13.61
CA GLN A 259 8.38 -23.52 -14.54
C GLN A 259 8.26 -22.16 -13.84
N GLN A 260 8.25 -22.15 -12.51
CA GLN A 260 8.07 -20.98 -11.65
C GLN A 260 8.96 -21.15 -10.43
N HIS A 261 10.27 -21.31 -10.67
CA HIS A 261 11.24 -21.38 -9.59
C HIS A 261 11.43 -20.00 -8.97
N HIS A 262 11.46 -19.96 -7.65
CA HIS A 262 11.70 -18.76 -6.87
C HIS A 262 12.37 -19.18 -5.58
N ASP A 263 13.43 -18.46 -5.21
CA ASP A 263 14.23 -18.78 -4.04
C ASP A 263 13.64 -18.17 -2.78
N THR A 264 12.60 -18.78 -2.22
CA THR A 264 11.99 -18.30 -0.98
C THR A 264 13.01 -18.19 0.16
N PHE A 265 13.78 -19.26 0.41
CA PHE A 265 14.85 -19.30 1.42
C PHE A 265 16.23 -19.12 0.79
N VAL A 266 17.17 -18.49 1.52
CA VAL A 266 18.56 -18.32 1.05
C VAL A 266 19.31 -19.66 1.09
N HIS A 267 20.07 -19.94 0.03
CA HIS A 267 20.90 -21.16 -0.13
C HIS A 267 22.23 -20.87 -0.83
N HIS A 268 23.16 -21.82 -0.73
CA HIS A 268 24.56 -21.68 -1.17
C HIS A 268 24.79 -21.39 -2.67
N ASN A 269 23.82 -21.68 -3.54
CA ASN A 269 23.93 -21.40 -4.99
C ASN A 269 23.30 -20.04 -5.37
N MET A 270 22.92 -19.22 -4.39
CA MET A 270 22.57 -17.82 -4.61
C MET A 270 23.81 -16.93 -4.52
N GLU A 271 23.74 -15.76 -5.13
CA GLU A 271 24.72 -14.68 -5.01
C GLU A 271 24.99 -14.33 -3.53
N CYS A 272 26.26 -14.34 -3.13
CA CYS A 272 26.76 -14.27 -1.75
C CYS A 272 26.10 -15.27 -0.75
N GLY A 273 25.38 -16.28 -1.23
CA GLY A 273 24.70 -17.29 -0.41
C GLY A 273 25.67 -18.33 0.18
N ASN A 274 26.83 -18.48 -0.44
CA ASN A 274 27.98 -19.27 0.03
C ASN A 274 28.87 -18.54 1.04
N SER A 275 28.78 -17.19 1.14
CA SER A 275 29.57 -16.41 2.10
C SER A 275 29.37 -16.90 3.54
N PRO A 276 30.43 -16.97 4.37
CA PRO A 276 30.34 -17.51 5.72
C PRO A 276 29.41 -16.67 6.60
N LYS A 277 28.50 -17.35 7.31
CA LYS A 277 27.52 -16.71 8.21
C LYS A 277 28.18 -16.28 9.51
N ARG A 278 28.06 -15.00 9.86
CA ARG A 278 28.59 -14.41 11.10
C ARG A 278 27.54 -14.34 12.22
N ILE A 279 26.29 -13.98 11.92
CA ILE A 279 25.26 -13.73 12.96
C ILE A 279 23.94 -14.46 12.74
N SER A 280 23.67 -14.97 11.54
CA SER A 280 22.40 -15.60 11.15
C SER A 280 22.29 -17.09 11.49
N ASN A 281 23.27 -17.68 12.18
CA ASN A 281 23.12 -19.02 12.76
C ASN A 281 22.12 -18.96 13.94
N GLY A 282 21.19 -19.91 13.99
CA GLY A 282 20.05 -19.89 14.92
C GLY A 282 18.82 -19.14 14.39
N LEU A 283 18.93 -18.45 13.24
CA LEU A 283 17.78 -17.80 12.58
C LEU A 283 16.79 -18.88 12.10
N THR A 284 15.55 -18.80 12.58
CA THR A 284 14.45 -19.55 11.98
C THR A 284 13.65 -18.62 11.10
N GLU A 285 13.58 -18.91 9.81
CA GLU A 285 12.71 -18.20 8.88
C GLU A 285 11.40 -18.97 8.66
N ILE A 286 10.31 -18.27 8.35
CA ILE A 286 9.01 -18.83 7.99
C ILE A 286 8.56 -18.34 6.60
N ALA A 287 7.94 -19.22 5.83
CA ALA A 287 7.26 -18.89 4.58
C ALA A 287 5.93 -19.64 4.47
N TRP A 288 5.05 -19.20 3.58
CA TRP A 288 3.70 -19.76 3.44
C TRP A 288 3.43 -20.20 2.01
N TYR A 289 3.00 -21.44 1.83
CA TYR A 289 2.42 -21.88 0.58
C TYR A 289 0.90 -21.69 0.61
N LEU A 290 0.37 -21.06 -0.43
CA LEU A 290 -1.03 -20.64 -0.54
C LEU A 290 -1.64 -21.15 -1.85
N PRO A 291 -2.67 -22.01 -1.83
CA PRO A 291 -3.30 -22.51 -3.06
C PRO A 291 -4.13 -21.43 -3.77
N CYS A 292 -4.16 -21.49 -5.11
CA CYS A 292 -5.05 -20.67 -5.95
C CYS A 292 -6.40 -21.35 -6.27
N GLY A 293 -6.53 -22.63 -5.91
CA GLY A 293 -7.71 -23.48 -6.10
C GLY A 293 -7.72 -24.24 -7.43
N ASN A 294 -6.59 -24.27 -8.15
CA ASN A 294 -6.43 -24.98 -9.42
C ASN A 294 -5.53 -26.19 -9.22
N THR A 295 -6.09 -27.39 -9.28
CA THR A 295 -5.39 -28.66 -9.04
C THR A 295 -4.24 -28.96 -10.01
N ASN A 296 -4.19 -28.27 -11.15
CA ASN A 296 -3.12 -28.43 -12.14
C ASN A 296 -1.88 -27.56 -11.83
N ILE A 297 -2.04 -26.54 -10.98
CA ILE A 297 -0.97 -25.59 -10.58
C ILE A 297 -0.59 -25.81 -9.12
N ASP A 298 -1.58 -26.09 -8.26
CA ASP A 298 -1.42 -26.17 -6.82
C ASP A 298 -0.58 -27.38 -6.37
N ILE A 299 0.51 -27.11 -5.66
CA ILE A 299 1.41 -28.10 -5.08
C ILE A 299 0.76 -28.76 -3.85
N PHE A 300 0.09 -27.96 -3.03
CA PHE A 300 -0.66 -28.41 -1.85
C PHE A 300 -2.11 -27.93 -1.95
N SER A 301 -3.06 -28.80 -1.61
CA SER A 301 -4.51 -28.53 -1.69
C SER A 301 -5.05 -27.64 -0.56
N GLN A 302 -4.22 -27.38 0.43
CA GLN A 302 -4.48 -26.61 1.65
C GLN A 302 -3.28 -25.66 1.86
N PRO A 303 -3.48 -24.49 2.48
CA PRO A 303 -2.37 -23.64 2.87
C PRO A 303 -1.48 -24.34 3.92
N VAL A 304 -0.19 -24.04 3.91
CA VAL A 304 0.80 -24.61 4.84
C VAL A 304 1.89 -23.59 5.15
N ALA A 305 2.29 -23.51 6.42
CA ALA A 305 3.47 -22.75 6.84
C ALA A 305 4.71 -23.67 6.82
N VAL A 306 5.85 -23.14 6.39
CA VAL A 306 7.12 -23.87 6.33
C VAL A 306 8.18 -23.07 7.06
N ALA A 307 8.79 -23.68 8.08
CA ALA A 307 9.84 -23.07 8.89
C ALA A 307 11.21 -23.68 8.58
N ASN A 308 12.26 -22.86 8.53
CA ASN A 308 13.62 -23.23 8.15
C ASN A 308 14.62 -22.68 9.18
N LEU A 309 15.14 -23.54 10.05
CA LEU A 309 16.16 -23.18 11.04
C LEU A 309 17.56 -23.26 10.41
N HIS A 310 18.31 -22.15 10.43
CA HIS A 310 19.70 -22.09 9.98
C HIS A 310 20.68 -22.43 11.11
N GLY A 311 21.78 -23.09 10.77
CA GLY A 311 22.73 -23.63 11.74
C GLY A 311 22.52 -25.13 11.99
N ASP A 312 23.06 -25.60 13.11
CA ASP A 312 22.92 -26.98 13.60
C ASP A 312 22.00 -27.01 14.83
N ILE A 313 21.08 -27.97 14.90
CA ILE A 313 20.22 -28.13 16.08
C ILE A 313 21.02 -28.45 17.35
N ALA A 314 22.21 -29.04 17.22
CA ALA A 314 23.12 -29.27 18.35
C ALA A 314 23.55 -27.97 19.07
N SER A 315 23.59 -26.85 18.36
CA SER A 315 23.92 -25.53 18.92
C SER A 315 22.70 -24.68 19.29
N PHE A 316 21.49 -25.08 18.89
CA PHE A 316 20.27 -24.26 18.96
C PHE A 316 19.08 -25.06 19.52
N GLU A 317 19.28 -25.69 20.69
CA GLU A 317 18.29 -26.57 21.31
C GLU A 317 16.97 -25.85 21.63
N THR A 318 17.00 -24.59 22.08
CA THR A 318 15.79 -23.80 22.39
C THR A 318 14.92 -23.58 21.14
N GLN A 319 15.54 -23.19 20.03
CA GLN A 319 14.87 -23.02 18.73
C GLN A 319 14.34 -24.36 18.20
N TYR A 320 15.11 -25.45 18.36
CA TYR A 320 14.65 -26.80 18.00
C TYR A 320 13.43 -27.22 18.83
N SER A 321 13.48 -27.03 20.16
CA SER A 321 12.40 -27.32 21.11
C SER A 321 11.10 -26.59 20.74
N PHE A 322 11.21 -25.31 20.41
CA PHE A 322 10.08 -24.50 19.96
C PHE A 322 9.43 -25.09 18.70
N LEU A 323 10.24 -25.48 17.70
CA LEU A 323 9.74 -26.10 16.47
C LEU A 323 9.12 -27.49 16.72
N CYS A 324 9.66 -28.28 17.65
CA CYS A 324 9.13 -29.58 18.07
C CYS A 324 7.79 -29.50 18.82
N GLN A 325 7.47 -28.35 19.41
CA GLN A 325 6.18 -28.09 20.05
C GLN A 325 5.15 -27.41 19.13
N THR A 326 5.59 -26.59 18.18
CA THR A 326 4.70 -25.76 17.34
C THR A 326 4.37 -26.37 15.96
N SER A 327 5.24 -27.21 15.39
CA SER A 327 5.05 -27.76 14.04
C SER A 327 4.34 -29.12 14.01
N ALA A 328 3.44 -29.31 13.05
CA ALA A 328 2.81 -30.60 12.76
C ALA A 328 3.82 -31.71 12.43
N ALA A 329 4.95 -31.35 11.80
CA ALA A 329 6.07 -32.24 11.57
C ALA A 329 7.40 -31.50 11.50
N VAL A 330 8.49 -32.18 11.89
CA VAL A 330 9.86 -31.70 11.77
C VAL A 330 10.66 -32.65 10.88
N PHE A 331 11.25 -32.14 9.80
CA PHE A 331 12.13 -32.88 8.90
C PHE A 331 13.59 -32.57 9.25
N VAL A 332 14.28 -33.54 9.84
CA VAL A 332 15.69 -33.45 10.26
C VAL A 332 16.59 -33.96 9.14
N PHE A 333 17.50 -33.12 8.66
CA PHE A 333 18.50 -33.46 7.65
C PHE A 333 19.77 -33.90 8.35
N PHE A 334 20.36 -34.99 7.88
CA PHE A 334 21.59 -35.57 8.41
C PHE A 334 22.34 -36.30 7.29
N ASP A 335 23.67 -36.33 7.38
CA ASP A 335 24.47 -37.29 6.61
C ASP A 335 24.97 -38.42 7.52
N HIS A 336 25.46 -38.07 8.71
CA HIS A 336 25.93 -38.96 9.77
C HIS A 336 25.05 -38.86 11.04
N LEU A 337 24.99 -39.92 11.83
CA LEU A 337 24.21 -40.00 13.08
C LEU A 337 25.10 -40.55 14.20
N ASP A 338 25.73 -39.65 14.94
CA ASP A 338 26.62 -39.96 16.05
C ASP A 338 25.94 -39.72 17.42
N SER A 339 26.70 -39.63 18.51
CA SER A 339 26.21 -39.51 19.90
C SER A 339 25.32 -38.29 20.20
N GLU A 340 25.27 -37.31 19.29
CA GLU A 340 24.39 -36.14 19.36
C GLU A 340 22.89 -36.47 19.20
N CYS A 341 22.55 -37.71 18.81
CA CYS A 341 21.16 -38.16 18.65
C CYS A 341 20.32 -38.11 19.94
N SER A 342 20.93 -37.95 21.12
CA SER A 342 20.23 -37.75 22.40
C SER A 342 19.34 -36.50 22.42
N LEU A 343 19.67 -35.47 21.63
CA LEU A 343 18.84 -34.27 21.46
C LEU A 343 17.51 -34.58 20.76
N LEU A 344 17.48 -35.59 19.88
CA LEU A 344 16.27 -36.02 19.19
C LEU A 344 15.31 -36.78 20.13
N THR A 345 15.82 -37.41 21.20
CA THR A 345 15.03 -38.29 22.10
C THR A 345 14.55 -37.60 23.38
N ASN A 346 15.23 -36.56 23.85
CA ASN A 346 14.98 -35.97 25.19
C ASN A 346 13.77 -35.03 25.30
N GLN A 347 13.08 -34.67 24.21
CA GLN A 347 12.04 -33.62 24.24
C GLN A 347 10.61 -34.17 24.18
N HIS A 348 9.65 -33.46 24.79
CA HIS A 348 8.22 -33.76 24.67
C HIS A 348 7.68 -33.30 23.30
N HIS A 349 8.03 -34.06 22.25
CA HIS A 349 7.65 -33.80 20.87
C HIS A 349 6.12 -33.87 20.67
N LYS A 350 5.49 -32.73 20.38
CA LYS A 350 4.13 -32.69 19.80
C LYS A 350 4.18 -32.96 18.29
N ALA A 351 5.29 -32.59 17.65
CA ALA A 351 5.54 -32.77 16.23
C ALA A 351 5.81 -34.21 15.80
N GLN A 352 5.40 -34.58 14.59
CA GLN A 352 5.79 -35.84 13.97
C GLN A 352 7.18 -35.73 13.31
N ILE A 353 8.19 -36.41 13.85
CA ILE A 353 9.56 -36.37 13.33
C ILE A 353 9.72 -37.18 12.04
N PHE A 354 10.47 -36.64 11.08
CA PHE A 354 10.92 -37.29 9.85
C PHE A 354 12.43 -37.15 9.70
N LEU A 355 13.11 -38.24 9.35
CA LEU A 355 14.56 -38.26 9.13
C LEU A 355 14.85 -38.26 7.63
N VAL A 356 15.67 -37.30 7.15
CA VAL A 356 16.00 -37.06 5.75
C VAL A 356 17.51 -37.20 5.53
N GLY A 357 17.95 -38.37 5.03
CA GLY A 357 19.37 -38.73 4.96
C GLY A 357 19.94 -38.81 3.54
N ASN A 358 21.22 -38.46 3.35
CA ASN A 358 21.97 -38.66 2.10
C ASN A 358 23.00 -39.80 2.18
N CYS A 359 22.60 -40.97 2.67
CA CYS A 359 23.54 -42.04 2.97
C CYS A 359 23.85 -42.93 1.75
N ASP A 360 25.14 -43.12 1.46
CA ASP A 360 25.60 -44.39 0.87
C ASP A 360 25.31 -45.50 1.88
N ARG A 361 24.62 -46.57 1.44
CA ARG A 361 23.93 -47.55 2.30
C ARG A 361 24.78 -48.34 3.31
N LYS A 362 26.10 -48.14 3.40
CA LYS A 362 27.01 -49.09 4.06
C LYS A 362 27.55 -48.71 5.44
N SER A 363 27.53 -47.43 5.85
CA SER A 363 28.14 -47.01 7.13
C SER A 363 27.13 -46.72 8.25
N ASN A 364 25.95 -46.18 7.93
CA ASN A 364 25.06 -45.56 8.93
C ASN A 364 23.76 -46.36 9.19
N GLU A 365 23.66 -47.60 8.69
CA GLU A 365 22.38 -48.36 8.74
C GLU A 365 21.99 -48.76 10.18
N ASP A 366 22.96 -49.10 11.04
CA ASP A 366 22.67 -49.56 12.39
C ASP A 366 22.43 -48.40 13.38
N ALA A 367 23.17 -47.30 13.25
CA ALA A 367 22.88 -46.06 13.97
C ALA A 367 21.46 -45.55 13.65
N LEU A 368 21.07 -45.55 12.36
CA LEU A 368 19.73 -45.16 11.94
C LEU A 368 18.63 -46.07 12.52
N LYS A 369 18.87 -47.40 12.61
CA LYS A 369 17.93 -48.34 13.24
C LYS A 369 17.77 -48.07 14.73
N ASN A 370 18.87 -47.79 15.44
CA ASN A 370 18.84 -47.47 16.88
C ASN A 370 18.00 -46.21 17.13
N VAL A 371 18.35 -45.10 16.47
CA VAL A 371 17.62 -43.81 16.58
C VAL A 371 16.15 -43.96 16.18
N ALA A 372 15.86 -44.71 15.11
CA ALA A 372 14.47 -44.96 14.70
C ALA A 372 13.69 -45.79 15.73
N THR A 373 14.34 -46.70 16.45
CA THR A 373 13.71 -47.53 17.49
C THR A 373 13.45 -46.71 18.75
N GLU A 374 14.43 -45.91 19.20
CA GLU A 374 14.30 -45.00 20.35
C GLU A 374 13.20 -43.96 20.15
N LEU A 375 13.08 -43.40 18.94
CA LEU A 375 12.05 -42.41 18.58
C LEU A 375 10.70 -43.02 18.17
N GLY A 376 10.54 -44.35 18.20
CA GLY A 376 9.33 -45.04 17.76
C GLY A 376 8.95 -44.79 16.29
N LEU A 377 9.94 -44.46 15.44
CA LEU A 377 9.74 -44.08 14.05
C LEU A 377 9.48 -45.30 13.17
N THR A 378 8.49 -45.18 12.29
CA THR A 378 8.22 -46.21 11.28
C THR A 378 9.03 -45.99 10.02
N ASN A 379 9.11 -46.99 9.15
CA ASN A 379 9.62 -46.84 7.76
C ASN A 379 8.90 -45.74 6.94
N ASN A 380 7.78 -45.18 7.42
CA ASN A 380 7.16 -44.00 6.80
C ASN A 380 7.81 -42.67 7.18
N ASN A 381 8.56 -42.60 8.29
CA ASN A 381 9.19 -41.38 8.79
C ASN A 381 10.58 -41.15 8.20
N ILE A 382 11.24 -42.23 7.75
CA ILE A 382 12.59 -42.19 7.17
C ILE A 382 12.52 -41.96 5.66
N ILE A 383 13.37 -41.08 5.15
CA ILE A 383 13.50 -40.70 3.73
C ILE A 383 15.00 -40.65 3.37
N ILE A 384 15.48 -41.60 2.58
CA ILE A 384 16.90 -41.68 2.18
C ILE A 384 17.05 -41.36 0.69
N LYS A 385 17.95 -40.42 0.35
CA LYS A 385 18.40 -40.18 -1.01
C LYS A 385 19.42 -41.27 -1.38
N THR A 386 19.26 -41.85 -2.56
CA THR A 386 20.14 -42.91 -3.08
C THR A 386 20.74 -42.42 -4.39
N LYS A 387 22.00 -42.75 -4.68
CA LYS A 387 22.73 -42.34 -5.91
C LYS A 387 21.96 -42.52 -7.24
N GLN A 388 21.01 -43.45 -7.32
CA GLN A 388 20.14 -43.66 -8.49
C GLN A 388 18.97 -42.67 -8.63
N LYS A 389 18.73 -41.77 -7.67
CA LYS A 389 17.64 -40.79 -7.69
C LYS A 389 18.21 -39.39 -7.84
N ASN A 390 17.79 -38.69 -8.89
CA ASN A 390 18.01 -37.26 -9.05
C ASN A 390 17.22 -36.46 -7.98
N ASP A 391 17.58 -35.19 -7.84
CA ASP A 391 16.93 -34.25 -6.92
C ASP A 391 15.43 -34.11 -7.13
N ALA A 392 14.97 -34.03 -8.38
CA ALA A 392 13.56 -33.82 -8.69
C ALA A 392 12.69 -34.99 -8.21
N ASP A 393 13.16 -36.23 -8.35
CA ASP A 393 12.47 -37.42 -7.86
C ASP A 393 12.57 -37.55 -6.33
N PHE A 394 13.66 -37.09 -5.72
CA PHE A 394 13.76 -36.99 -4.26
C PHE A 394 12.76 -35.96 -3.68
N VAL A 395 12.70 -34.76 -4.25
CA VAL A 395 11.74 -33.70 -3.90
C VAL A 395 10.30 -34.19 -4.06
N LYS A 396 9.96 -34.95 -5.11
CA LYS A 396 8.63 -35.58 -5.26
C LYS A 396 8.28 -36.51 -4.09
N ILE A 397 9.24 -37.26 -3.55
CA ILE A 397 9.03 -38.14 -2.38
C ILE A 397 8.76 -37.32 -1.12
N VAL A 398 9.60 -36.31 -0.84
CA VAL A 398 9.41 -35.42 0.33
C VAL A 398 8.08 -34.68 0.23
N ARG A 399 7.77 -34.08 -0.93
CA ARG A 399 6.49 -33.41 -1.23
C ARG A 399 5.28 -34.36 -1.04
N LYS A 400 5.40 -35.66 -1.37
CA LYS A 400 4.36 -36.68 -1.10
C LYS A 400 4.18 -36.96 0.40
N LYS A 401 5.26 -36.94 1.19
CA LYS A 401 5.22 -37.13 2.65
C LYS A 401 4.63 -35.90 3.34
N VAL A 402 5.06 -34.68 2.98
CA VAL A 402 4.49 -33.41 3.45
C VAL A 402 2.98 -33.33 3.15
N ARG A 403 2.54 -33.67 1.92
CA ARG A 403 1.10 -33.80 1.58
C ARG A 403 0.34 -34.79 2.47
N LYS A 404 0.98 -35.88 2.93
CA LYS A 404 0.38 -36.87 3.81
C LYS A 404 0.23 -36.34 5.24
N VAL A 405 1.20 -35.55 5.74
CA VAL A 405 1.11 -34.84 7.03
C VAL A 405 0.01 -33.79 6.99
N ILE A 406 0.03 -32.86 6.02
CA ILE A 406 -0.97 -31.77 5.90
C ILE A 406 -2.42 -32.31 5.86
N ARG A 407 -2.65 -33.49 5.27
CA ARG A 407 -3.98 -34.12 5.19
C ARG A 407 -4.42 -34.89 6.44
N ARG A 408 -3.51 -35.12 7.40
CA ARG A 408 -3.75 -35.96 8.60
C ARG A 408 -3.52 -35.22 9.90
N SER A 409 -2.83 -34.09 9.88
CA SER A 409 -2.54 -33.30 11.07
C SER A 409 -3.75 -32.48 11.47
N ASP A 410 -4.28 -32.79 12.65
CA ASP A 410 -5.18 -31.90 13.38
C ASP A 410 -4.41 -30.75 14.06
N MET A 411 -3.09 -30.89 14.23
CA MET A 411 -2.24 -29.83 14.78
C MET A 411 -2.09 -28.69 13.77
N LYS A 412 -2.75 -27.57 14.09
CA LYS A 412 -2.71 -26.28 13.42
C LYS A 412 -2.74 -25.23 14.53
N ILE A 413 -1.65 -24.51 14.70
CA ILE A 413 -1.46 -23.55 15.79
C ILE A 413 -1.33 -22.17 15.14
N LYS A 414 -2.05 -21.17 15.65
CA LYS A 414 -1.92 -19.78 15.18
C LYS A 414 -0.56 -19.25 15.61
N ILE A 415 0.10 -18.42 14.80
CA ILE A 415 1.43 -17.88 15.16
C ILE A 415 1.33 -17.05 16.46
N GLU A 416 0.19 -16.39 16.69
CA GLU A 416 -0.13 -15.72 17.95
C GLU A 416 -0.11 -16.65 19.17
N GLN A 417 -0.60 -17.88 19.05
CA GLN A 417 -0.57 -18.91 20.11
C GLN A 417 0.82 -19.54 20.30
N MET A 418 1.78 -19.23 19.42
CA MET A 418 3.17 -19.65 19.62
C MET A 418 3.88 -18.76 20.65
N ALA A 419 3.32 -17.60 21.02
CA ALA A 419 3.83 -16.78 22.12
C ALA A 419 3.82 -17.53 23.45
N ASP A 420 2.72 -18.24 23.77
CA ASP A 420 2.61 -19.09 24.97
C ASP A 420 3.79 -20.10 25.05
N VAL A 421 4.07 -20.78 23.94
CA VAL A 421 5.18 -21.75 23.82
C VAL A 421 6.55 -21.07 23.85
N ALA A 422 6.66 -19.83 23.38
CA ALA A 422 7.88 -19.03 23.49
C ALA A 422 8.17 -18.69 24.95
N HIS A 423 7.17 -18.22 25.71
CA HIS A 423 7.32 -17.92 27.14
C HIS A 423 7.69 -19.18 27.95
N ASP A 424 7.03 -20.33 27.70
CA ASP A 424 7.35 -21.62 28.33
C ASP A 424 8.81 -22.06 28.11
N LEU A 425 9.44 -21.62 27.01
CA LEU A 425 10.82 -21.92 26.63
C LEU A 425 11.81 -20.77 26.92
N GLY A 426 11.37 -19.68 27.55
CA GLY A 426 12.21 -18.51 27.84
C GLY A 426 12.62 -17.70 26.61
N ILE A 427 11.91 -17.85 25.48
CA ILE A 427 12.08 -17.06 24.26
C ILE A 427 11.34 -15.73 24.43
N LEU A 428 12.01 -14.62 24.11
CA LEU A 428 11.41 -13.28 24.17
C LEU A 428 10.38 -13.10 23.05
N VAL A 429 9.30 -12.34 23.25
CA VAL A 429 8.39 -11.95 22.17
C VAL A 429 8.44 -10.43 21.97
N ASP A 430 8.55 -9.98 20.73
CA ASP A 430 8.62 -8.54 20.38
C ASP A 430 7.33 -7.77 20.75
N GLU A 431 6.18 -8.45 20.71
CA GLU A 431 4.87 -7.93 21.14
C GLU A 431 4.79 -7.67 22.66
N ASP A 432 5.66 -8.25 23.50
CA ASP A 432 5.62 -8.11 24.98
C ASP A 432 6.02 -6.72 25.51
N SER A 433 6.52 -5.84 24.64
CA SER A 433 6.89 -4.47 25.03
C SER A 433 5.73 -3.76 25.74
N PRO A 434 5.98 -3.09 26.90
CA PRO A 434 4.91 -2.53 27.72
C PRO A 434 4.10 -1.46 26.98
N GLU A 435 4.72 -0.72 26.07
CA GLU A 435 4.06 0.23 25.18
C GLU A 435 3.10 -0.48 24.20
N CYS A 436 3.51 -1.63 23.64
CA CYS A 436 2.67 -2.42 22.75
C CYS A 436 1.49 -3.07 23.47
N GLN A 437 1.71 -3.64 24.66
CA GLN A 437 0.65 -4.29 25.45
C GLN A 437 -0.37 -3.30 26.01
N THR A 438 0.08 -2.10 26.44
CA THR A 438 -0.82 -1.03 26.88
C THR A 438 -1.65 -0.51 25.70
N ALA A 439 -1.00 -0.24 24.56
CA ALA A 439 -1.67 0.15 23.33
C ALA A 439 -2.67 -0.91 22.81
N LYS A 440 -2.31 -2.20 22.89
CA LYS A 440 -3.19 -3.33 22.55
C LYS A 440 -4.44 -3.34 23.42
N SER A 441 -4.27 -3.24 24.74
CA SER A 441 -5.37 -3.20 25.71
C SER A 441 -6.32 -2.02 25.45
N ASN A 442 -5.77 -0.83 25.18
CA ASN A 442 -6.55 0.36 24.83
C ASN A 442 -7.33 0.20 23.52
N ALA A 443 -6.72 -0.40 22.49
CA ALA A 443 -7.37 -0.67 21.22
C ALA A 443 -8.43 -1.77 21.32
N GLU A 444 -8.19 -2.81 22.11
CA GLU A 444 -9.15 -3.89 22.40
C GLU A 444 -10.35 -3.38 23.19
N ALA A 445 -10.17 -2.49 24.16
CA ALA A 445 -11.26 -1.86 24.91
C ALA A 445 -12.28 -1.17 23.98
N ILE A 446 -11.81 -0.36 23.03
CA ILE A 446 -12.67 0.31 22.04
C ILE A 446 -13.26 -0.71 21.06
N THR A 447 -12.46 -1.65 20.55
CA THR A 447 -12.90 -2.54 19.46
C THR A 447 -13.78 -3.71 19.90
N ALA A 448 -13.76 -4.10 21.18
CA ALA A 448 -14.65 -5.10 21.75
C ALA A 448 -16.13 -4.65 21.82
N GLU A 449 -16.39 -3.35 21.90
CA GLU A 449 -17.76 -2.80 21.89
C GLU A 449 -18.42 -2.87 20.49
N ILE A 450 -17.64 -3.07 19.42
CA ILE A 450 -18.10 -2.97 18.02
C ILE A 450 -18.79 -4.26 17.55
N GLN A 451 -20.00 -4.51 18.06
CA GLN A 451 -20.83 -5.63 17.59
C GLN A 451 -21.50 -5.36 16.22
N ASP A 452 -22.04 -4.15 16.03
CA ASP A 452 -22.61 -3.70 14.76
C ASP A 452 -22.10 -2.30 14.44
N ILE A 453 -21.18 -2.22 13.46
CA ILE A 453 -20.57 -1.00 12.94
C ILE A 453 -21.56 0.15 12.72
N LEU A 454 -22.79 -0.12 12.26
CA LEU A 454 -23.77 0.95 12.01
C LEU A 454 -24.24 1.58 13.32
N LYS A 455 -24.75 0.75 14.25
CA LYS A 455 -25.20 1.20 15.57
C LYS A 455 -24.06 1.81 16.39
N TYR A 456 -22.85 1.29 16.22
CA TYR A 456 -21.65 1.82 16.86
C TYR A 456 -21.33 3.23 16.34
N LYS A 457 -21.38 3.46 15.03
CA LYS A 457 -21.26 4.82 14.45
C LYS A 457 -22.34 5.76 15.00
N ASP A 458 -23.60 5.35 14.94
CA ASP A 458 -24.74 6.15 15.42
C ASP A 458 -24.60 6.56 16.90
N ALA A 459 -24.01 5.69 17.75
CA ALA A 459 -23.92 5.89 19.20
C ALA A 459 -22.60 6.54 19.68
N GLN A 460 -21.46 6.16 19.08
CA GLN A 460 -20.12 6.54 19.54
C GLN A 460 -19.46 7.60 18.65
N LEU A 461 -19.93 7.79 17.42
CA LEU A 461 -19.43 8.76 16.44
C LEU A 461 -20.57 9.68 15.89
N PRO A 462 -21.40 10.29 16.76
CA PRO A 462 -22.63 10.96 16.35
C PRO A 462 -22.43 12.25 15.54
N CYS A 463 -21.27 12.91 15.61
CA CYS A 463 -21.04 14.18 14.94
C CYS A 463 -20.92 14.04 13.41
N GLN A 464 -20.56 12.86 12.91
CA GLN A 464 -20.34 12.59 11.48
C GLN A 464 -21.61 12.38 10.64
N ASP A 465 -22.74 12.06 11.28
CA ASP A 465 -23.86 11.48 10.54
C ASP A 465 -24.88 12.52 10.05
N GLN A 466 -26.17 12.38 10.35
CA GLN A 466 -27.20 13.19 9.71
C GLN A 466 -27.06 14.71 9.97
N MET A 467 -26.55 15.11 11.14
CA MET A 467 -26.35 16.54 11.46
C MET A 467 -25.26 17.20 10.62
N TRP A 468 -24.14 16.50 10.34
CA TRP A 468 -23.08 17.01 9.46
C TRP A 468 -23.54 17.08 8.01
N LYS A 469 -24.27 16.07 7.55
CA LYS A 469 -24.91 16.04 6.22
C LYS A 469 -25.88 17.22 6.04
N GLU A 470 -26.76 17.47 7.01
CA GLU A 470 -27.66 18.63 7.02
C GLU A 470 -26.87 19.96 7.06
N LEU A 471 -25.85 20.08 7.92
CA LEU A 471 -25.01 21.28 8.03
C LEU A 471 -24.20 21.57 6.75
N ILE A 472 -23.90 20.54 5.95
CA ILE A 472 -23.28 20.67 4.62
C ILE A 472 -24.31 21.06 3.56
N CYS A 473 -25.49 20.44 3.52
CA CYS A 473 -26.55 20.82 2.58
C CYS A 473 -26.96 22.29 2.71
N LEU A 474 -26.89 22.88 3.90
CA LEU A 474 -27.17 24.30 4.13
C LEU A 474 -26.08 25.25 3.59
N LYS A 475 -24.82 24.81 3.42
CA LYS A 475 -23.71 25.68 2.95
C LYS A 475 -23.90 26.18 1.51
N PRO A 476 -24.24 25.34 0.49
CA PRO A 476 -24.56 25.82 -0.85
C PRO A 476 -25.78 26.76 -0.91
N GLU A 477 -26.77 26.56 -0.02
CA GLU A 477 -27.97 27.39 0.03
C GLU A 477 -27.70 28.79 0.62
N GLU A 478 -26.81 28.90 1.63
CA GLU A 478 -26.33 30.21 2.14
C GLU A 478 -25.76 31.10 1.03
N PHE A 479 -25.10 30.51 0.04
CA PHE A 479 -24.46 31.24 -1.06
C PHE A 479 -25.38 31.48 -2.26
N ARG A 480 -26.34 30.58 -2.54
CA ARG A 480 -27.31 30.76 -3.63
C ARG A 480 -28.43 31.75 -3.27
N LEU A 481 -28.73 31.97 -1.99
CA LEU A 481 -29.88 32.77 -1.53
C LEU A 481 -29.49 33.89 -0.54
N GLN A 482 -28.94 35.00 -1.04
CA GLN A 482 -28.63 36.21 -0.26
C GLN A 482 -29.81 36.75 0.59
N LYS A 483 -31.06 36.42 0.26
CA LYS A 483 -32.26 36.84 1.02
C LYS A 483 -32.60 35.98 2.26
N VAL A 484 -31.97 34.81 2.44
CA VAL A 484 -32.32 33.84 3.51
C VAL A 484 -31.14 33.61 4.48
N GLN A 485 -30.01 34.27 4.23
CA GLN A 485 -28.73 34.07 4.92
C GLN A 485 -28.81 34.15 6.46
N SER A 486 -29.68 35.02 7.02
CA SER A 486 -29.87 35.14 8.47
C SER A 486 -30.63 33.98 9.11
N GLN A 487 -31.57 33.34 8.39
CA GLN A 487 -32.28 32.15 8.87
C GLN A 487 -31.39 30.90 8.80
N LEU A 488 -30.61 30.77 7.71
CA LEU A 488 -29.65 29.68 7.54
C LEU A 488 -28.54 29.72 8.61
N GLN A 489 -28.02 30.92 8.94
CA GLN A 489 -27.08 31.09 10.05
C GLN A 489 -27.69 30.76 11.42
N LEU A 490 -28.99 30.97 11.61
CA LEU A 490 -29.72 30.60 12.84
C LEU A 490 -29.84 29.08 12.95
N GLN A 491 -30.29 28.40 11.89
CA GLN A 491 -30.37 26.94 11.83
C GLN A 491 -28.99 26.28 12.03
N LYS A 492 -27.94 26.84 11.43
CA LYS A 492 -26.55 26.39 11.62
C LYS A 492 -26.10 26.49 13.08
N LYS A 493 -26.43 27.59 13.77
CA LYS A 493 -26.17 27.77 15.21
C LYS A 493 -27.01 26.83 16.08
N GLU A 494 -28.24 26.50 15.68
CA GLU A 494 -29.07 25.52 16.38
C GLU A 494 -28.54 24.09 16.22
N LEU A 495 -28.09 23.70 15.02
CA LEU A 495 -27.42 22.42 14.77
C LEU A 495 -26.11 22.32 15.57
N GLN A 496 -25.28 23.38 15.58
CA GLN A 496 -24.07 23.43 16.40
C GLN A 496 -24.34 23.37 17.90
N LYS A 497 -25.41 24.00 18.39
CA LYS A 497 -25.84 23.87 19.79
C LYS A 497 -26.29 22.45 20.14
N LYS A 498 -26.96 21.76 19.21
CA LYS A 498 -27.37 20.36 19.36
C LYS A 498 -26.18 19.38 19.30
N GLN A 499 -25.19 19.66 18.48
CA GLN A 499 -23.92 18.90 18.47
C GLN A 499 -23.15 19.12 19.78
N ASN A 500 -23.04 20.36 20.27
CA ASN A 500 -22.43 20.66 21.58
C ASN A 500 -23.24 20.19 22.81
N SER A 501 -24.49 19.76 22.65
CA SER A 501 -25.26 19.13 23.74
C SER A 501 -25.10 17.62 23.82
N ASN A 502 -24.37 17.01 22.87
CA ASN A 502 -23.93 15.64 22.99
C ASN A 502 -22.58 15.64 23.72
N ASP A 503 -22.52 14.97 24.87
CA ASP A 503 -21.25 14.74 25.57
C ASP A 503 -20.30 13.91 24.70
N MET A 504 -18.99 14.06 24.91
CA MET A 504 -17.99 13.22 24.26
C MET A 504 -18.24 11.75 24.61
N SER A 505 -18.31 10.91 23.59
CA SER A 505 -18.54 9.48 23.76
C SER A 505 -17.36 8.79 24.46
N THR A 506 -17.63 7.75 25.25
CA THR A 506 -16.58 7.01 26.00
C THR A 506 -15.45 6.54 25.08
N ALA A 507 -15.81 6.05 23.89
CA ALA A 507 -14.85 5.59 22.89
C ALA A 507 -13.99 6.74 22.34
N MET A 508 -14.53 7.95 22.19
CA MET A 508 -13.75 9.12 21.74
C MET A 508 -12.82 9.65 22.84
N THR A 509 -13.23 9.62 24.10
CA THR A 509 -12.35 9.95 25.23
C THR A 509 -11.17 8.98 25.29
N GLN A 510 -11.44 7.67 25.29
CA GLN A 510 -10.41 6.63 25.25
C GLN A 510 -9.49 6.75 24.03
N PHE A 511 -10.04 7.06 22.86
CA PHE A 511 -9.25 7.26 21.65
C PHE A 511 -8.31 8.46 21.79
N ILE A 512 -8.81 9.62 22.23
CA ILE A 512 -8.03 10.85 22.42
C ILE A 512 -6.95 10.65 23.49
N ASP A 513 -7.26 10.00 24.61
CA ASP A 513 -6.28 9.70 25.67
C ASP A 513 -5.15 8.82 25.12
N ALA A 514 -5.49 7.75 24.39
CA ALA A 514 -4.51 6.82 23.83
C ALA A 514 -3.64 7.42 22.70
N ILE A 515 -4.17 8.31 21.85
CA ILE A 515 -3.33 9.04 20.88
C ILE A 515 -2.50 10.15 21.52
N SER A 516 -2.91 10.65 22.69
CA SER A 516 -2.16 11.64 23.48
C SER A 516 -1.01 11.03 24.30
N SER A 517 -0.96 9.70 24.43
CA SER A 517 0.15 8.99 25.07
C SER A 517 1.49 9.31 24.41
N PRO A 518 2.56 9.62 25.17
CA PRO A 518 3.84 10.02 24.63
C PRO A 518 4.61 8.86 23.98
N GLY A 519 5.57 9.19 23.12
CA GLY A 519 6.49 8.22 22.54
C GLY A 519 5.83 7.28 21.51
N THR A 520 6.18 6.00 21.57
CA THR A 520 5.79 4.97 20.59
C THR A 520 4.43 4.33 20.88
N GLU A 521 3.88 4.47 22.10
CA GLU A 521 2.61 3.86 22.50
C GLU A 521 1.46 4.28 21.56
N ARG A 522 1.34 5.58 21.25
CA ARG A 522 0.33 6.09 20.30
C ARG A 522 0.45 5.49 18.89
N PHE A 523 1.66 5.14 18.44
CA PHE A 523 1.87 4.47 17.16
C PHE A 523 1.44 3.01 17.19
N TYR A 524 1.76 2.29 18.27
CA TYR A 524 1.24 0.94 18.50
C TYR A 524 -0.29 0.96 18.56
N PHE A 525 -0.89 1.93 19.26
CA PHE A 525 -2.34 2.05 19.42
C PHE A 525 -3.04 2.28 18.07
N LEU A 526 -2.55 3.23 17.27
CA LEU A 526 -3.12 3.49 15.93
C LEU A 526 -2.95 2.28 14.99
N LYS A 527 -1.84 1.54 15.08
CA LYS A 527 -1.64 0.29 14.35
C LYS A 527 -2.62 -0.79 14.82
N TRP A 528 -2.75 -1.04 16.13
CA TRP A 528 -3.73 -1.99 16.69
C TRP A 528 -5.16 -1.65 16.29
N MET A 529 -5.57 -0.39 16.44
CA MET A 529 -6.88 0.09 16.01
C MET A 529 -7.13 -0.18 14.52
N ARG A 530 -6.19 0.17 13.64
CA ARG A 530 -6.28 -0.15 12.20
C ARG A 530 -6.40 -1.66 11.97
N MET A 531 -5.60 -2.48 12.65
CA MET A 531 -5.61 -3.93 12.46
C MET A 531 -6.93 -4.57 12.92
N ASN A 532 -7.44 -4.18 14.09
CA ASN A 532 -8.67 -4.71 14.67
C ASN A 532 -9.90 -4.30 13.87
N LEU A 533 -9.99 -3.02 13.46
CA LEU A 533 -11.07 -2.50 12.61
C LEU A 533 -11.10 -3.16 11.23
N ASP A 534 -9.93 -3.42 10.63
CA ASP A 534 -9.80 -4.19 9.39
C ASP A 534 -10.34 -5.62 9.54
N ASN A 535 -9.97 -6.31 10.63
CA ASN A 535 -10.41 -7.68 10.89
C ASN A 535 -11.94 -7.76 11.08
N LEU A 536 -12.52 -6.87 11.90
CA LEU A 536 -13.96 -6.77 12.12
C LEU A 536 -14.72 -6.52 10.81
N CYS A 537 -14.23 -5.60 9.98
CA CYS A 537 -14.86 -5.30 8.70
C CYS A 537 -14.74 -6.45 7.70
N ARG A 538 -13.60 -7.16 7.63
CA ARG A 538 -13.44 -8.35 6.77
C ARG A 538 -14.48 -9.42 7.08
N VAL A 539 -14.73 -9.69 8.36
CA VAL A 539 -15.74 -10.66 8.82
C VAL A 539 -17.18 -10.21 8.52
N LYS A 540 -17.48 -8.91 8.57
CA LYS A 540 -18.81 -8.39 8.22
C LYS A 540 -19.03 -8.33 6.70
N LEU A 541 -18.03 -7.87 5.95
CA LEU A 541 -18.07 -7.74 4.49
C LEU A 541 -18.15 -9.09 3.79
N SER A 542 -17.45 -10.13 4.25
CA SER A 542 -17.56 -11.48 3.68
C SER A 542 -18.99 -12.01 3.77
N LYS A 543 -19.62 -11.93 4.96
CA LYS A 543 -21.02 -12.31 5.20
C LYS A 543 -22.01 -11.51 4.34
N LEU A 544 -21.75 -10.22 4.11
CA LEU A 544 -22.59 -9.37 3.23
C LEU A 544 -22.40 -9.73 1.75
N GLN A 545 -21.18 -9.99 1.30
CA GLN A 545 -20.88 -10.41 -0.08
C GLN A 545 -21.44 -11.79 -0.41
N GLU A 546 -21.49 -12.71 0.55
CA GLU A 546 -22.16 -14.01 0.38
C GLU A 546 -23.67 -13.84 0.20
N LYS A 547 -24.32 -13.05 1.07
CA LYS A 547 -25.75 -12.69 0.91
C LYS A 547 -26.03 -11.99 -0.42
N TYR A 548 -25.15 -11.08 -0.84
CA TYR A 548 -25.25 -10.42 -2.14
C TYR A 548 -25.22 -11.42 -3.29
N LYS A 549 -24.21 -12.32 -3.32
CA LYS A 549 -24.08 -13.38 -4.34
C LYS A 549 -25.28 -14.32 -4.36
N GLU A 550 -25.81 -14.67 -3.20
CA GLU A 550 -26.98 -15.54 -3.07
C GLU A 550 -28.24 -14.87 -3.62
N LYS A 551 -28.51 -13.62 -3.22
CA LYS A 551 -29.68 -12.84 -3.69
C LYS A 551 -29.60 -12.51 -5.18
N CYS A 552 -28.40 -12.29 -5.73
CA CYS A 552 -28.19 -12.05 -7.17
C CYS A 552 -28.53 -13.25 -8.07
N LYS A 553 -28.68 -14.47 -7.54
CA LYS A 553 -29.17 -15.63 -8.31
C LYS A 553 -30.65 -15.50 -8.69
N ASN A 554 -31.42 -14.68 -7.97
CA ASN A 554 -32.86 -14.49 -8.16
C ASN A 554 -33.15 -13.08 -8.71
N SER A 555 -33.58 -12.99 -9.97
CA SER A 555 -33.75 -11.73 -10.71
C SER A 555 -34.81 -10.76 -10.16
N ALA A 556 -35.65 -11.21 -9.22
CA ALA A 556 -36.69 -10.40 -8.57
C ALA A 556 -36.16 -9.46 -7.46
N ASN A 557 -34.98 -9.73 -6.88
CA ASN A 557 -34.55 -9.14 -5.60
C ASN A 557 -33.85 -7.77 -5.71
N LYS A 558 -34.18 -6.93 -6.71
CA LYS A 558 -33.44 -5.69 -7.00
C LYS A 558 -33.38 -4.68 -5.82
N GLU A 559 -34.42 -4.61 -5.00
CA GLU A 559 -34.43 -3.71 -3.84
C GLU A 559 -33.63 -4.25 -2.65
N GLU A 560 -33.66 -5.57 -2.42
CA GLU A 560 -32.81 -6.22 -1.41
C GLU A 560 -31.33 -6.09 -1.78
N ILE A 561 -30.99 -6.26 -3.06
CA ILE A 561 -29.64 -6.07 -3.59
C ILE A 561 -29.15 -4.64 -3.28
N LYS A 562 -29.93 -3.60 -3.62
CA LYS A 562 -29.63 -2.21 -3.27
C LYS A 562 -29.49 -1.98 -1.75
N LYS A 563 -30.28 -2.68 -0.93
CA LYS A 563 -30.18 -2.60 0.53
C LYS A 563 -28.87 -3.25 1.03
N ILE A 564 -28.44 -4.35 0.44
CA ILE A 564 -27.16 -5.00 0.74
C ILE A 564 -25.99 -4.13 0.28
N ASP A 565 -26.05 -3.51 -0.89
CA ASP A 565 -25.02 -2.55 -1.37
C ASP A 565 -24.83 -1.40 -0.38
N ARG A 566 -25.93 -0.77 0.07
CA ARG A 566 -25.89 0.27 1.12
C ARG A 566 -25.35 -0.26 2.46
N GLN A 567 -25.60 -1.53 2.80
CA GLN A 567 -25.02 -2.15 3.99
C GLN A 567 -23.53 -2.41 3.82
N ILE A 568 -23.05 -2.74 2.62
CA ILE A 568 -21.63 -2.91 2.29
C ILE A 568 -20.92 -1.56 2.40
N SER A 569 -21.43 -0.52 1.73
CA SER A 569 -20.83 0.83 1.77
C SER A 569 -20.74 1.41 3.18
N ASN A 570 -21.77 1.19 4.00
CA ASN A 570 -21.83 1.77 5.34
C ASN A 570 -21.16 0.87 6.42
N SER A 571 -20.78 -0.37 6.08
CA SER A 571 -20.07 -1.28 6.99
C SER A 571 -18.55 -1.09 6.99
N SER A 572 -18.02 -0.06 6.34
CA SER A 572 -16.64 0.38 6.57
C SER A 572 -16.54 1.13 7.91
N LEU A 573 -15.52 0.80 8.69
CA LEU A 573 -15.05 1.58 9.83
C LEU A 573 -13.53 1.44 9.90
N GLY A 574 -12.85 2.54 10.16
CA GLY A 574 -11.39 2.66 10.17
C GLY A 574 -11.00 3.90 10.98
N THR A 575 -9.70 4.07 11.23
CA THR A 575 -9.16 5.15 12.08
C THR A 575 -9.53 6.55 11.57
N GLU A 576 -9.71 6.71 10.25
CA GLU A 576 -10.18 7.95 9.62
C GLU A 576 -11.50 8.46 10.19
N HIS A 577 -12.41 7.57 10.59
CA HIS A 577 -13.69 7.95 11.19
C HIS A 577 -13.52 8.52 12.61
N PHE A 578 -12.55 8.04 13.39
CA PHE A 578 -12.26 8.59 14.72
C PHE A 578 -11.58 9.96 14.62
N PHE A 579 -10.64 10.13 13.67
CA PHE A 579 -10.05 11.44 13.38
C PHE A 579 -11.08 12.44 12.85
N ARG A 580 -12.03 11.99 12.01
CA ARG A 580 -13.13 12.84 11.52
C ARG A 580 -14.04 13.29 12.66
N GLU A 581 -14.42 12.39 13.58
CA GLU A 581 -15.21 12.74 14.78
C GLU A 581 -14.49 13.79 15.64
N MET A 582 -13.20 13.55 15.92
CA MET A 582 -12.36 14.46 16.70
C MET A 582 -12.29 15.86 16.09
N GLY A 583 -12.17 15.96 14.76
CA GLY A 583 -12.22 17.23 14.04
C GLY A 583 -13.58 17.94 14.14
N GLN A 584 -14.70 17.21 14.12
CA GLN A 584 -16.04 17.78 14.32
C GLN A 584 -16.28 18.26 15.75
N ILE A 585 -15.88 17.47 16.75
CA ILE A 585 -15.92 17.85 18.17
C ILE A 585 -15.13 19.15 18.37
N TYR A 586 -13.93 19.23 17.80
CA TYR A 586 -13.11 20.44 17.82
C TYR A 586 -13.82 21.63 17.15
N GLU A 587 -14.27 21.53 15.89
CA GLU A 587 -14.93 22.65 15.18
C GLU A 587 -16.18 23.16 15.93
N THR A 588 -16.94 22.25 16.55
CA THR A 588 -18.17 22.60 17.28
C THR A 588 -17.87 23.31 18.60
N SER A 589 -16.81 22.88 19.32
CA SER A 589 -16.34 23.54 20.56
C SER A 589 -15.93 25.00 20.36
N LEU A 590 -15.47 25.36 19.15
CA LEU A 590 -15.06 26.73 18.83
C LEU A 590 -16.21 27.73 18.73
N SER A 591 -17.47 27.27 18.81
CA SER A 591 -18.65 28.13 18.97
C SER A 591 -18.93 28.51 20.43
N LEU A 592 -18.31 27.83 21.40
CA LEU A 592 -18.36 28.16 22.82
C LEU A 592 -17.44 29.35 23.17
N SER A 593 -17.61 29.91 24.38
CA SER A 593 -16.76 31.03 24.84
C SER A 593 -15.30 30.59 25.01
N GLN A 594 -14.34 31.51 24.90
CA GLN A 594 -12.91 31.16 25.08
C GLN A 594 -12.57 30.71 26.52
N THR A 595 -13.40 31.09 27.48
CA THR A 595 -13.31 30.72 28.90
C THR A 595 -14.04 29.41 29.24
N ASP A 596 -14.65 28.75 28.24
CA ASP A 596 -15.39 27.51 28.44
C ASP A 596 -14.43 26.32 28.68
N PRO A 597 -14.57 25.56 29.78
CA PRO A 597 -13.68 24.44 30.08
C PRO A 597 -13.63 23.38 28.99
N ALA A 598 -14.77 23.05 28.36
CA ALA A 598 -14.82 22.04 27.30
C ALA A 598 -14.02 22.50 26.07
N ARG A 599 -14.12 23.78 25.72
CA ARG A 599 -13.30 24.37 24.65
C ARG A 599 -11.81 24.39 25.01
N GLN A 600 -11.45 24.65 26.27
CA GLN A 600 -10.04 24.68 26.70
C GLN A 600 -9.39 23.30 26.64
N GLN A 601 -10.09 22.25 27.08
CA GLN A 601 -9.61 20.87 27.01
C GLN A 601 -9.28 20.44 25.57
N LEU A 602 -10.08 20.88 24.58
CA LEU A 602 -9.95 20.45 23.18
C LEU A 602 -8.91 21.24 22.35
N GLN A 603 -8.27 22.28 22.89
CA GLN A 603 -7.36 23.14 22.08
C GLN A 603 -6.10 22.44 21.57
N HIS A 604 -5.70 21.33 22.20
CA HIS A 604 -4.48 20.60 21.83
C HIS A 604 -4.67 19.65 20.63
N LEU A 605 -5.92 19.31 20.27
CA LEU A 605 -6.22 18.30 19.23
C LEU A 605 -5.63 18.63 17.84
N PRO A 606 -5.66 19.88 17.33
CA PRO A 606 -5.05 20.20 16.04
C PRO A 606 -3.52 20.03 16.05
N LYS A 607 -2.87 20.29 17.20
CA LYS A 607 -1.43 20.07 17.36
C LYS A 607 -1.11 18.58 17.35
N LEU A 608 -1.91 17.77 18.05
CA LEU A 608 -1.75 16.33 18.09
C LEU A 608 -1.88 15.68 16.70
N CYS A 609 -2.85 16.13 15.89
CA CYS A 609 -2.95 15.70 14.48
C CYS A 609 -1.79 16.20 13.60
N ALA A 610 -1.21 17.37 13.88
CA ALA A 610 -0.03 17.86 13.18
C ALA A 610 1.22 17.03 13.50
N GLU A 611 1.38 16.58 14.75
CA GLU A 611 2.42 15.61 15.16
C GLU A 611 2.25 14.29 14.40
N LEU A 612 1.05 13.68 14.43
CA LEU A 612 0.78 12.43 13.71
C LEU A 612 1.04 12.52 12.19
N LEU A 613 0.76 13.69 11.58
CA LEU A 613 1.05 13.92 10.16
C LEU A 613 2.58 14.01 9.90
N LEU A 614 3.37 14.56 10.82
CA LEU A 614 4.84 14.54 10.75
C LEU A 614 5.42 13.13 10.91
N ASP A 615 4.78 12.32 11.77
CA ASP A 615 5.12 10.91 11.97
C ASP A 615 4.72 10.02 10.77
N GLY A 616 4.05 10.60 9.75
CA GLY A 616 3.72 9.97 8.48
C GLY A 616 2.35 9.31 8.41
N PHE A 617 1.47 9.52 9.40
CA PHE A 617 0.08 9.05 9.35
C PHE A 617 -0.73 9.87 8.34
N PRO A 618 -1.50 9.24 7.43
CA PRO A 618 -2.34 9.97 6.49
C PRO A 618 -3.46 10.75 7.18
N LEU A 619 -3.61 12.03 6.85
CA LEU A 619 -4.70 12.90 7.30
C LEU A 619 -5.76 13.04 6.21
N GLU A 620 -7.04 12.94 6.57
CA GLU A 620 -8.16 13.17 5.65
C GLU A 620 -8.25 14.66 5.28
N LEU A 621 -8.14 14.94 3.97
CA LEU A 621 -8.25 16.27 3.36
C LEU A 621 -9.69 16.55 2.92
N VAL A 622 -10.36 15.56 2.32
CA VAL A 622 -11.75 15.64 1.86
C VAL A 622 -12.51 14.47 2.47
N ASP A 623 -13.61 14.75 3.15
CA ASP A 623 -14.56 13.74 3.65
C ASP A 623 -15.34 13.15 2.46
N GLY A 624 -15.13 11.85 2.20
CA GLY A 624 -15.80 11.09 1.14
C GLY A 624 -17.20 10.57 1.46
N ASP A 625 -17.68 10.75 2.69
CA ASP A 625 -19.08 10.47 3.06
C ASP A 625 -19.97 11.70 2.89
N ALA A 626 -19.41 12.89 3.11
CA ALA A 626 -20.15 14.15 3.08
C ALA A 626 -19.74 15.11 1.95
N SER A 627 -18.78 14.72 1.09
CA SER A 627 -18.26 15.53 -0.03
C SER A 627 -17.84 16.94 0.40
N ASN A 628 -17.17 17.05 1.55
CA ASN A 628 -16.81 18.32 2.18
C ASN A 628 -15.42 18.34 2.83
N ILE A 629 -14.83 19.53 2.98
CA ILE A 629 -13.66 19.76 3.82
C ILE A 629 -14.09 20.40 5.14
N PRO A 630 -13.66 19.90 6.32
CA PRO A 630 -13.72 20.61 7.59
C PRO A 630 -12.62 21.69 7.59
N LEU A 631 -12.90 22.80 6.92
CA LEU A 631 -11.91 23.84 6.61
C LEU A 631 -11.25 24.45 7.85
N ARG A 632 -11.93 24.50 9.00
CA ARG A 632 -11.40 25.16 10.20
C ARG A 632 -10.46 24.21 10.93
N TRP A 633 -10.90 22.96 11.13
CA TRP A 633 -10.05 21.87 11.60
C TRP A 633 -8.75 21.76 10.79
N LEU A 634 -8.85 21.65 9.47
CA LEU A 634 -7.70 21.54 8.59
C LEU A 634 -6.80 22.79 8.65
N SER A 635 -7.39 23.99 8.72
CA SER A 635 -6.63 25.23 8.84
C SER A 635 -5.83 25.31 10.14
N ASP A 636 -6.42 24.86 11.24
CA ASP A 636 -5.80 24.90 12.56
C ASP A 636 -4.70 23.82 12.66
N VAL A 637 -4.92 22.62 12.11
CA VAL A 637 -3.88 21.56 11.98
C VAL A 637 -2.70 22.03 11.11
N LEU A 638 -2.94 22.61 9.94
CA LEU A 638 -1.87 23.14 9.08
C LEU A 638 -1.12 24.32 9.72
N SER A 639 -1.79 25.11 10.56
CA SER A 639 -1.12 26.18 11.31
C SER A 639 -0.20 25.60 12.38
N GLN A 640 -0.67 24.63 13.17
CA GLN A 640 0.16 23.92 14.15
C GLN A 640 1.33 23.17 13.49
N LEU A 641 1.11 22.56 12.32
CA LEU A 641 2.18 21.95 11.53
C LEU A 641 3.27 22.96 11.16
N SER A 642 2.88 24.14 10.68
CA SER A 642 3.82 25.22 10.33
C SER A 642 4.63 25.70 11.54
N ASP A 643 4.01 25.75 12.72
CA ASP A 643 4.71 26.10 13.96
C ASP A 643 5.67 25.00 14.41
N LEU A 644 5.28 23.72 14.33
CA LEU A 644 6.13 22.56 14.65
C LEU A 644 7.37 22.43 13.77
N VAL A 645 7.27 22.75 12.47
CA VAL A 645 8.41 22.62 11.53
C VAL A 645 9.19 23.92 11.32
N SER A 646 8.84 25.01 12.00
CA SER A 646 9.48 26.32 11.86
C SER A 646 11.00 26.24 12.08
N PRO A 647 11.85 26.81 11.20
CA PRO A 647 11.54 27.66 10.04
C PRO A 647 11.35 26.90 8.70
N ASN A 648 11.54 25.58 8.69
CA ASN A 648 11.60 24.71 7.50
C ASN A 648 10.19 24.36 6.98
N ARG A 649 9.54 25.32 6.33
CA ARG A 649 8.10 25.30 6.01
C ARG A 649 7.77 25.08 4.53
N LYS A 650 8.75 24.80 3.66
CA LYS A 650 8.51 24.75 2.20
C LYS A 650 8.04 23.37 1.75
N ILE A 651 6.95 23.33 0.97
CA ILE A 651 6.31 22.09 0.53
C ILE A 651 6.13 22.03 -1.00
N ARG A 652 6.16 20.80 -1.52
CA ARG A 652 5.74 20.42 -2.88
C ARG A 652 4.65 19.35 -2.80
N VAL A 653 3.69 19.38 -3.72
CA VAL A 653 2.51 18.49 -3.68
C VAL A 653 2.44 17.58 -4.90
N VAL A 654 2.34 16.28 -4.67
CA VAL A 654 2.13 15.25 -5.71
C VAL A 654 0.83 14.50 -5.43
N THR A 655 -0.08 14.47 -6.41
CA THR A 655 -1.40 13.83 -6.30
C THR A 655 -1.55 12.72 -7.32
N VAL A 656 -2.29 11.66 -6.99
CA VAL A 656 -2.79 10.69 -7.98
C VAL A 656 -4.29 10.85 -8.22
N LEU A 657 -4.72 10.79 -9.48
CA LEU A 657 -6.12 10.77 -9.91
C LEU A 657 -6.38 9.58 -10.81
N GLY A 658 -7.62 9.10 -10.87
CA GLY A 658 -8.02 8.00 -11.74
C GLY A 658 -9.28 7.28 -11.26
N VAL A 659 -9.79 6.37 -12.09
CA VAL A 659 -10.96 5.54 -11.77
C VAL A 659 -10.69 4.63 -10.56
N GLN A 660 -11.76 4.22 -9.88
CA GLN A 660 -11.71 3.29 -8.75
C GLN A 660 -11.03 1.97 -9.10
N SER A 661 -10.33 1.37 -8.14
CA SER A 661 -9.65 0.06 -8.27
C SER A 661 -8.58 -0.03 -9.37
N THR A 662 -8.09 1.09 -9.88
CA THR A 662 -7.01 1.15 -10.90
C THR A 662 -5.58 1.03 -10.34
N GLY A 663 -5.43 0.83 -9.02
CA GLY A 663 -4.12 0.65 -8.36
C GLY A 663 -3.44 1.93 -7.87
N LYS A 664 -4.15 3.07 -7.79
CA LYS A 664 -3.60 4.38 -7.38
C LYS A 664 -2.78 4.35 -6.08
N SER A 665 -3.41 3.87 -5.00
CA SER A 665 -2.78 3.80 -3.67
C SER A 665 -1.62 2.79 -3.63
N ASN A 666 -1.69 1.70 -4.42
CA ASN A 666 -0.56 0.76 -4.59
C ASN A 666 0.64 1.42 -5.28
N LEU A 667 0.39 2.23 -6.32
CA LEU A 667 1.43 2.97 -7.03
C LEU A 667 2.14 3.94 -6.07
N LEU A 668 1.39 4.72 -5.28
CA LEU A 668 1.96 5.64 -4.29
C LEU A 668 2.71 4.90 -3.17
N ASN A 669 2.13 3.84 -2.60
CA ASN A 669 2.76 3.03 -1.55
C ASN A 669 4.06 2.34 -2.04
N THR A 670 4.15 1.98 -3.32
CA THR A 670 5.39 1.46 -3.93
C THR A 670 6.41 2.58 -4.16
N MET A 671 5.97 3.69 -4.76
CA MET A 671 6.85 4.77 -5.20
C MET A 671 7.46 5.54 -4.02
N PHE A 672 6.65 5.87 -3.02
CA PHE A 672 7.03 6.73 -1.90
C PHE A 672 7.09 6.01 -0.55
N GLY A 673 6.76 4.71 -0.49
CA GLY A 673 6.76 3.94 0.76
C GLY A 673 5.64 4.31 1.73
N VAL A 674 4.71 5.19 1.33
CA VAL A 674 3.56 5.66 2.13
C VAL A 674 2.57 4.52 2.45
N GLN A 675 1.68 4.76 3.43
CA GLN A 675 0.88 3.72 4.09
C GLN A 675 -0.64 3.85 3.87
N PHE A 676 -1.05 4.38 2.71
CA PHE A 676 -2.47 4.51 2.34
C PHE A 676 -3.18 3.15 2.33
N ALA A 677 -4.50 3.15 2.59
CA ALA A 677 -5.30 1.93 2.68
C ALA A 677 -5.51 1.28 1.30
N VAL A 678 -5.25 -0.03 1.21
CA VAL A 678 -5.29 -0.82 -0.04
C VAL A 678 -6.17 -2.08 0.05
N SER A 679 -7.00 -2.17 1.09
CA SER A 679 -7.77 -3.38 1.42
C SER A 679 -8.85 -3.73 0.38
N SER A 680 -9.01 -5.02 0.07
CA SER A 680 -10.07 -5.48 -0.81
C SER A 680 -11.47 -5.13 -0.23
N GLY A 681 -12.35 -4.57 -1.06
CA GLY A 681 -13.70 -4.20 -0.65
C GLY A 681 -13.84 -2.90 0.16
N ARG A 682 -12.75 -2.16 0.41
CA ARG A 682 -12.81 -0.73 0.77
C ARG A 682 -11.95 0.06 -0.20
N CYS A 683 -12.56 0.86 -1.06
CA CYS A 683 -11.82 1.86 -1.82
C CYS A 683 -11.63 3.12 -0.97
N THR A 684 -10.54 3.86 -1.20
CA THR A 684 -10.37 5.23 -0.69
C THR A 684 -11.62 6.04 -1.01
N ARG A 685 -12.20 6.72 -0.03
CA ARG A 685 -13.34 7.64 -0.18
C ARG A 685 -12.90 9.01 0.30
N GLY A 686 -13.14 10.07 -0.48
CA GLY A 686 -12.56 11.38 -0.22
C GLY A 686 -11.10 11.50 -0.68
N ALA A 687 -10.27 12.23 0.05
CA ALA A 687 -8.85 12.40 -0.27
C ALA A 687 -8.00 12.42 1.01
N PHE A 688 -6.81 11.82 0.97
CA PHE A 688 -5.91 11.71 2.11
C PHE A 688 -4.53 12.23 1.75
N MET A 689 -3.93 13.04 2.61
CA MET A 689 -2.58 13.56 2.46
C MET A 689 -1.62 12.92 3.46
N SER A 690 -0.40 12.61 3.01
CA SER A 690 0.70 12.09 3.82
C SER A 690 1.94 12.96 3.59
N LEU A 691 2.66 13.28 4.66
CA LEU A 691 3.84 14.14 4.61
C LEU A 691 5.12 13.28 4.56
N ILE A 692 6.06 13.64 3.69
CA ILE A 692 7.37 13.01 3.56
C ILE A 692 8.45 14.07 3.73
N LYS A 693 9.41 13.81 4.61
CA LYS A 693 10.55 14.69 4.84
C LYS A 693 11.56 14.61 3.69
N ILE A 694 12.14 15.75 3.32
CA ILE A 694 13.26 15.86 2.39
C ILE A 694 14.55 15.99 3.19
N ASN A 695 15.54 15.15 2.88
CA ASN A 695 16.86 15.22 3.49
C ASN A 695 17.62 16.49 3.03
N GLU A 696 18.50 17.04 3.87
CA GLU A 696 19.28 18.27 3.60
C GLU A 696 19.98 18.27 2.23
N ASP A 697 20.52 17.13 1.80
CA ASP A 697 21.13 16.95 0.47
C ASP A 697 20.19 17.28 -0.70
N MET A 698 18.90 17.02 -0.51
CA MET A 698 17.85 17.14 -1.51
C MET A 698 17.03 18.42 -1.36
N LYS A 699 16.99 19.04 -0.16
CA LYS A 699 16.27 20.31 0.08
C LYS A 699 16.73 21.42 -0.87
N LYS A 700 18.04 21.60 -1.01
CA LYS A 700 18.64 22.59 -1.94
C LYS A 700 18.31 22.31 -3.40
N VAL A 701 18.01 21.07 -3.75
CA VAL A 701 17.78 20.62 -5.12
C VAL A 701 16.30 20.68 -5.51
N LEU A 702 15.38 20.41 -4.58
CA LEU A 702 13.93 20.49 -4.78
C LEU A 702 13.32 21.85 -4.36
N ASN A 703 14.11 22.67 -3.66
CA ASN A 703 13.68 23.92 -3.03
C ASN A 703 12.50 23.74 -2.07
N CYS A 704 12.45 22.62 -1.34
CA CYS A 704 11.43 22.31 -0.34
C CYS A 704 11.95 21.41 0.79
N ASP A 705 11.33 21.54 1.96
CA ASP A 705 11.61 20.77 3.18
C ASP A 705 10.78 19.47 3.26
N PHE A 706 9.57 19.49 2.70
CA PHE A 706 8.66 18.35 2.67
C PHE A 706 8.01 18.15 1.31
N MET A 707 7.56 16.92 1.07
CA MET A 707 6.69 16.54 -0.03
C MET A 707 5.38 16.01 0.53
N VAL A 708 4.26 16.58 0.09
CA VAL A 708 2.91 16.11 0.40
C VAL A 708 2.46 15.17 -0.71
N ILE A 709 2.14 13.93 -0.37
CA ILE A 709 1.54 12.96 -1.28
C ILE A 709 0.04 12.91 -1.00
N ILE A 710 -0.80 13.04 -2.03
CA ILE A 710 -2.27 12.95 -1.92
C ILE A 710 -2.78 11.72 -2.68
N ASP A 711 -3.40 10.78 -1.96
CA ASP A 711 -4.23 9.71 -2.54
C ASP A 711 -5.70 10.15 -2.57
N THR A 712 -6.40 9.78 -3.64
CA THR A 712 -7.80 10.20 -3.86
C THR A 712 -8.74 9.01 -4.00
N GLU A 713 -10.01 9.27 -3.78
CA GLU A 713 -11.10 8.41 -4.21
C GLU A 713 -11.02 8.07 -5.70
N GLY A 714 -11.57 6.92 -6.04
CA GLY A 714 -11.74 6.49 -7.41
C GLY A 714 -12.88 7.23 -8.08
N LEU A 715 -12.59 7.98 -9.14
CA LEU A 715 -13.62 8.64 -9.94
C LEU A 715 -14.62 7.59 -10.47
N LYS A 716 -15.90 7.97 -10.53
CA LYS A 716 -17.04 7.13 -10.96
C LYS A 716 -17.26 5.85 -10.14
N SER A 717 -17.22 5.92 -8.82
CA SER A 717 -17.52 4.73 -8.01
C SER A 717 -18.93 4.18 -8.33
N PRO A 718 -19.12 2.86 -8.62
CA PRO A 718 -20.43 2.27 -8.93
C PRO A 718 -21.47 2.47 -7.84
N GLU A 719 -21.02 2.67 -6.60
CA GLU A 719 -21.81 3.02 -5.43
C GLU A 719 -22.43 4.42 -5.58
N LEU A 720 -21.65 5.42 -6.01
CA LEU A 720 -22.14 6.78 -6.25
C LEU A 720 -22.86 6.92 -7.60
N ALA A 721 -22.51 6.14 -8.62
CA ALA A 721 -23.08 6.23 -9.98
C ALA A 721 -24.61 5.98 -10.08
N GLN A 722 -25.26 5.59 -8.97
CA GLN A 722 -26.72 5.48 -8.85
C GLN A 722 -27.40 6.75 -8.31
N LEU A 723 -26.64 7.80 -7.95
CA LEU A 723 -27.12 9.09 -7.48
C LEU A 723 -27.09 10.13 -8.60
N ASP A 724 -28.16 10.92 -8.71
CA ASP A 724 -28.37 11.88 -9.82
C ASP A 724 -27.30 13.00 -9.89
N ASN A 725 -26.53 13.23 -8.81
CA ASN A 725 -25.49 14.26 -8.73
C ASN A 725 -24.05 13.70 -8.65
N SER A 726 -23.83 12.40 -8.88
CA SER A 726 -22.52 11.76 -8.67
C SER A 726 -21.35 12.38 -9.44
N TYR A 727 -21.62 12.98 -10.60
CA TYR A 727 -20.64 13.70 -11.39
C TYR A 727 -20.20 15.04 -10.77
N GLU A 728 -20.99 15.66 -9.88
CA GLU A 728 -20.59 16.90 -9.22
C GLU A 728 -19.43 16.62 -8.24
N HIS A 729 -19.53 15.55 -7.44
CA HIS A 729 -18.45 15.10 -6.53
C HIS A 729 -17.15 14.77 -7.29
N ASP A 730 -17.24 13.98 -8.37
CA ASP A 730 -16.08 13.65 -9.21
C ASP A 730 -15.39 14.92 -9.77
N ASN A 731 -16.18 15.92 -10.19
CA ASN A 731 -15.68 17.17 -10.74
C ASN A 731 -15.06 18.09 -9.67
N GLU A 732 -15.72 18.23 -8.51
CA GLU A 732 -15.23 19.00 -7.36
C GLU A 732 -13.91 18.43 -6.84
N LEU A 733 -13.86 17.11 -6.62
CA LEU A 733 -12.66 16.42 -6.14
C LEU A 733 -11.50 16.61 -7.12
N ALA A 734 -11.72 16.35 -8.41
CA ALA A 734 -10.68 16.49 -9.42
C ALA A 734 -10.18 17.94 -9.54
N THR A 735 -11.08 18.93 -9.55
CA THR A 735 -10.73 20.36 -9.66
C THR A 735 -9.92 20.82 -8.44
N LEU A 736 -10.33 20.42 -7.23
CA LEU A 736 -9.60 20.71 -6.00
C LEU A 736 -8.19 20.12 -6.05
N VAL A 737 -8.06 18.80 -6.19
CA VAL A 737 -6.74 18.16 -5.99
C VAL A 737 -5.76 18.51 -7.11
N VAL A 738 -6.24 18.75 -8.34
CA VAL A 738 -5.44 19.33 -9.43
C VAL A 738 -4.92 20.71 -9.05
N GLY A 739 -5.76 21.57 -8.50
CA GLY A 739 -5.38 22.92 -8.08
C GLY A 739 -4.46 22.99 -6.86
N LEU A 740 -4.43 21.95 -6.04
CA LEU A 740 -3.51 21.82 -4.91
C LEU A 740 -2.12 21.27 -5.30
N SER A 741 -1.95 20.76 -6.52
CA SER A 741 -0.77 19.97 -6.91
C SER A 741 0.28 20.76 -7.71
N ASP A 742 1.56 20.49 -7.44
CA ASP A 742 2.64 20.81 -8.38
C ASP A 742 2.66 19.77 -9.53
N VAL A 743 2.51 18.48 -9.20
CA VAL A 743 2.46 17.35 -10.16
C VAL A 743 1.21 16.51 -9.92
N THR A 744 0.43 16.27 -10.98
CA THR A 744 -0.72 15.36 -10.98
C THR A 744 -0.39 14.10 -11.78
N ILE A 745 -0.54 12.93 -11.17
CA ILE A 745 -0.41 11.62 -11.81
C ILE A 745 -1.82 11.16 -12.22
N VAL A 746 -2.09 11.01 -13.52
CA VAL A 746 -3.37 10.50 -14.01
C VAL A 746 -3.22 9.01 -14.34
N ASN A 747 -3.72 8.17 -13.44
CA ASN A 747 -3.61 6.72 -13.48
C ASN A 747 -4.78 6.11 -14.28
N ILE A 748 -4.44 5.43 -15.38
CA ILE A 748 -5.35 4.85 -16.36
C ILE A 748 -5.12 3.33 -16.36
N ALA A 749 -6.19 2.54 -16.23
CA ALA A 749 -6.08 1.07 -16.31
C ALA A 749 -6.17 0.58 -17.76
N MET A 750 -5.12 -0.12 -18.21
CA MET A 750 -5.02 -0.71 -19.55
C MET A 750 -5.25 0.32 -20.68
N GLU A 751 -5.45 -0.17 -21.90
CA GLU A 751 -5.78 0.63 -23.09
C GLU A 751 -7.30 0.90 -23.21
N ASN A 752 -8.01 1.11 -22.09
CA ASN A 752 -9.46 1.37 -22.15
C ASN A 752 -9.76 2.79 -22.63
N SER A 753 -9.89 2.95 -23.95
CA SER A 753 -10.27 4.20 -24.62
C SER A 753 -11.56 4.87 -24.11
N THR A 754 -12.47 4.14 -23.46
CA THR A 754 -13.69 4.72 -22.89
C THR A 754 -13.48 5.30 -21.48
N GLU A 755 -12.71 4.62 -20.63
CA GLU A 755 -12.32 5.16 -19.33
C GLU A 755 -11.41 6.38 -19.49
N MET A 756 -10.44 6.27 -20.39
CA MET A 756 -9.53 7.36 -20.78
C MET A 756 -10.32 8.62 -21.15
N LYS A 757 -11.21 8.56 -22.16
CA LYS A 757 -11.98 9.74 -22.60
C LYS A 757 -12.78 10.41 -21.48
N ASP A 758 -13.40 9.62 -20.61
CA ASP A 758 -14.20 10.15 -19.52
C ASP A 758 -13.35 10.82 -18.42
N ILE A 759 -12.21 10.22 -18.02
CA ILE A 759 -11.28 10.81 -17.03
C ILE A 759 -10.68 12.09 -17.61
N LEU A 760 -10.20 12.03 -18.85
CA LEU A 760 -9.52 13.14 -19.50
C LEU A 760 -10.42 14.37 -19.64
N GLN A 761 -11.73 14.22 -19.89
CA GLN A 761 -12.65 15.36 -19.90
C GLN A 761 -12.73 16.05 -18.53
N ILE A 762 -12.79 15.28 -17.44
CA ILE A 762 -12.82 15.83 -16.07
C ILE A 762 -11.51 16.59 -15.78
N VAL A 763 -10.39 15.97 -16.11
CA VAL A 763 -9.03 16.48 -15.89
C VAL A 763 -8.75 17.73 -16.75
N VAL A 764 -9.17 17.76 -18.02
CA VAL A 764 -9.04 18.91 -18.93
C VAL A 764 -9.79 20.13 -18.41
N HIS A 765 -11.03 19.96 -17.93
CA HIS A 765 -11.79 21.06 -17.33
C HIS A 765 -11.15 21.56 -16.02
N ALA A 766 -10.67 20.66 -15.17
CA ALA A 766 -9.92 21.05 -13.97
C ALA A 766 -8.69 21.91 -14.31
N PHE A 767 -7.88 21.50 -15.31
CA PHE A 767 -6.72 22.30 -15.75
C PHE A 767 -7.10 23.63 -16.41
N LEU A 768 -8.19 23.68 -17.19
CA LEU A 768 -8.67 24.92 -17.81
C LEU A 768 -8.95 25.99 -16.75
N ARG A 769 -9.62 25.62 -15.67
CA ARG A 769 -9.91 26.49 -14.52
C ARG A 769 -8.64 26.86 -13.75
N MET A 770 -7.71 25.92 -13.58
CA MET A 770 -6.45 26.23 -12.87
C MET A 770 -5.58 27.25 -13.62
N LYS A 771 -5.60 27.24 -14.96
CA LYS A 771 -4.93 28.27 -15.76
C LYS A 771 -5.47 29.68 -15.47
N GLU A 772 -6.75 29.84 -15.17
CA GLU A 772 -7.36 31.14 -14.88
C GLU A 772 -6.85 31.76 -13.58
N VAL A 773 -6.64 30.92 -12.56
CA VAL A 773 -6.03 31.31 -11.28
C VAL A 773 -4.49 31.37 -11.36
N GLY A 774 -3.94 31.36 -12.58
CA GLY A 774 -2.50 31.51 -12.83
C GLY A 774 -1.65 30.28 -12.52
N LYS A 775 -2.26 29.12 -12.23
CA LYS A 775 -1.55 27.87 -11.96
C LYS A 775 -1.53 26.99 -13.21
N LYS A 776 -0.34 26.55 -13.62
CA LYS A 776 -0.17 25.46 -14.57
C LYS A 776 0.47 24.27 -13.84
N PRO A 777 -0.34 23.29 -13.37
CA PRO A 777 0.22 22.05 -12.84
C PRO A 777 1.01 21.32 -13.94
N LYS A 778 1.85 20.37 -13.55
CA LYS A 778 2.43 19.36 -14.46
C LYS A 778 1.64 18.07 -14.38
N CYS A 779 1.49 17.34 -15.48
CA CYS A 779 0.78 16.05 -15.51
C CYS A 779 1.65 14.93 -16.07
N VAL A 780 1.49 13.74 -15.49
CA VAL A 780 2.03 12.49 -16.00
C VAL A 780 0.89 11.48 -16.15
N PHE A 781 0.68 10.96 -17.36
CA PHE A 781 -0.25 9.86 -17.62
C PHE A 781 0.46 8.53 -17.33
N VAL A 782 -0.17 7.68 -16.52
CA VAL A 782 0.36 6.38 -16.12
C VAL A 782 -0.61 5.30 -16.56
N HIS A 783 -0.17 4.45 -17.48
CA HIS A 783 -0.92 3.33 -18.02
C HIS A 783 -0.54 2.04 -17.28
N GLN A 784 -1.47 1.50 -16.50
CA GLN A 784 -1.26 0.30 -15.68
C GLN A 784 -1.53 -0.99 -16.46
N ASN A 785 -0.75 -2.04 -16.15
CA ASN A 785 -0.81 -3.37 -16.75
C ASN A 785 -0.48 -3.40 -18.26
N VAL A 786 0.48 -2.58 -18.71
CA VAL A 786 0.98 -2.60 -20.09
C VAL A 786 2.37 -3.24 -20.11
N SER A 787 2.49 -4.42 -20.72
CA SER A 787 3.70 -5.26 -20.68
C SER A 787 4.33 -5.55 -22.04
N ASP A 788 3.83 -4.97 -23.14
CA ASP A 788 4.41 -5.15 -24.48
C ASP A 788 5.65 -4.24 -24.61
N VAL A 789 6.82 -4.81 -24.92
CA VAL A 789 8.07 -4.07 -25.15
C VAL A 789 7.91 -3.09 -26.32
N SER A 790 7.10 -3.45 -27.33
CA SER A 790 6.79 -2.59 -28.46
C SER A 790 5.79 -1.47 -28.13
N ALA A 791 5.24 -1.42 -26.91
CA ALA A 791 4.36 -0.33 -26.48
C ALA A 791 5.07 1.02 -26.66
N HIS A 792 6.32 1.19 -26.24
CA HIS A 792 7.00 2.49 -26.34
C HIS A 792 7.08 3.00 -27.81
N GLU A 793 7.32 2.12 -28.79
CA GLU A 793 7.39 2.50 -30.21
C GLU A 793 6.03 2.63 -30.88
N ARG A 794 5.14 1.64 -30.71
CA ARG A 794 3.77 1.67 -31.26
C ARG A 794 3.02 2.90 -30.78
N ASN A 795 3.21 3.25 -29.50
CA ASN A 795 2.55 4.37 -28.86
C ASN A 795 3.00 5.74 -29.37
N TRP A 796 3.94 5.92 -30.31
CA TRP A 796 4.09 7.26 -30.92
C TRP A 796 2.81 7.68 -31.66
N ARG A 797 2.11 6.73 -32.30
CA ARG A 797 0.80 6.97 -32.89
C ARG A 797 -0.26 7.21 -31.83
N ASP A 798 -0.27 6.42 -30.76
CA ASP A 798 -1.29 6.51 -29.71
C ASP A 798 -1.10 7.72 -28.78
N ARG A 799 0.14 8.16 -28.53
CA ARG A 799 0.49 9.44 -27.88
C ARG A 799 0.02 10.62 -28.73
N LYS A 800 0.22 10.57 -30.05
CA LYS A 800 -0.30 11.59 -30.97
C LYS A 800 -1.83 11.60 -30.99
N LEU A 801 -2.47 10.44 -31.09
CA LEU A 801 -3.92 10.28 -31.04
C LEU A 801 -4.50 10.74 -29.69
N LEU A 802 -3.80 10.48 -28.59
CA LEU A 802 -4.13 10.98 -27.25
C LEU A 802 -4.04 12.50 -27.20
N LEU A 803 -2.96 13.10 -27.71
CA LEU A 803 -2.83 14.57 -27.78
C LEU A 803 -3.91 15.20 -28.67
N GLU A 804 -4.24 14.58 -29.81
CA GLU A 804 -5.34 15.01 -30.68
C GLU A 804 -6.68 14.96 -29.93
N GLN A 805 -6.98 13.87 -29.22
CA GLN A 805 -8.18 13.76 -28.37
C GLN A 805 -8.19 14.77 -27.22
N LEU A 806 -7.05 15.03 -26.56
CA LEU A 806 -6.91 16.04 -25.52
C LEU A 806 -7.15 17.45 -26.09
N ASN A 807 -6.65 17.75 -27.30
CA ASN A 807 -6.91 19.00 -28.00
C ASN A 807 -8.40 19.17 -28.35
N GLU A 808 -9.07 18.12 -28.86
CA GLU A 808 -10.52 18.12 -29.13
C GLU A 808 -11.34 18.38 -27.84
N MET A 809 -11.02 17.67 -26.75
CA MET A 809 -11.66 17.88 -25.46
C MET A 809 -11.41 19.28 -24.91
N THR A 810 -10.18 19.78 -25.03
CA THR A 810 -9.81 21.14 -24.60
C THR A 810 -10.61 22.19 -25.36
N GLN A 811 -10.75 22.05 -26.69
CA GLN A 811 -11.56 22.97 -27.49
C GLN A 811 -13.05 22.90 -27.15
N ALA A 812 -13.59 21.72 -26.84
CA ALA A 812 -14.99 21.56 -26.44
C ALA A 812 -15.25 22.19 -25.06
N ALA A 813 -14.39 21.90 -24.08
CA ALA A 813 -14.43 22.46 -22.74
C ALA A 813 -14.27 23.99 -22.76
N ALA A 814 -13.28 24.49 -23.49
CA ALA A 814 -13.03 25.92 -23.69
C ALA A 814 -14.24 26.64 -24.31
N LYS A 815 -14.94 26.05 -25.29
CA LYS A 815 -16.17 26.63 -25.85
C LYS A 815 -17.30 26.72 -24.83
N MET A 816 -17.50 25.68 -24.02
CA MET A 816 -18.51 25.68 -22.96
C MET A 816 -18.24 26.76 -21.91
N GLU A 817 -16.96 26.98 -21.58
CA GLU A 817 -16.53 28.00 -20.61
C GLU A 817 -16.26 29.38 -21.26
N LYS A 818 -16.59 29.55 -22.56
CA LYS A 818 -16.48 30.78 -23.37
C LYS A 818 -15.05 31.33 -23.53
N LYS A 819 -14.05 30.45 -23.60
CA LYS A 819 -12.60 30.73 -23.62
C LYS A 819 -11.93 30.16 -24.88
N GLU A 820 -12.46 30.48 -26.05
CA GLU A 820 -12.03 29.95 -27.37
C GLU A 820 -10.57 30.26 -27.76
N GLU A 821 -9.86 31.05 -26.95
CA GLU A 821 -8.42 31.28 -27.00
C GLU A 821 -7.59 30.00 -26.75
N ASN A 822 -8.10 29.05 -25.96
CA ASN A 822 -7.44 27.76 -25.71
C ASN A 822 -7.78 26.76 -26.81
N LYS A 823 -6.78 26.37 -27.62
CA LYS A 823 -6.93 25.51 -28.80
C LYS A 823 -6.19 24.18 -28.68
N SER A 824 -5.17 24.11 -27.83
CA SER A 824 -4.38 22.92 -27.53
C SER A 824 -4.37 22.64 -26.02
N PHE A 825 -4.20 21.38 -25.65
CA PHE A 825 -4.02 20.95 -24.27
C PHE A 825 -2.77 21.59 -23.63
N THR A 826 -1.71 21.77 -24.43
CA THR A 826 -0.47 22.47 -24.05
C THR A 826 -0.66 23.98 -23.80
N ASP A 827 -1.74 24.60 -24.30
CA ASP A 827 -2.05 25.99 -23.93
C ASP A 827 -2.44 26.08 -22.45
N VAL A 828 -3.10 25.02 -21.97
CA VAL A 828 -3.71 24.90 -20.64
C VAL A 828 -2.69 24.42 -19.60
N MET A 829 -1.86 23.45 -19.97
CA MET A 829 -0.99 22.69 -19.07
C MET A 829 0.40 22.47 -19.66
N GLU A 830 1.42 22.43 -18.80
CA GLU A 830 2.76 21.99 -19.18
C GLU A 830 2.79 20.45 -19.33
N TYR A 831 2.79 19.98 -20.58
CA TYR A 831 2.77 18.56 -20.93
C TYR A 831 3.67 18.29 -22.14
N SER A 832 4.45 17.21 -22.05
CA SER A 832 5.29 16.69 -23.13
C SER A 832 4.78 15.31 -23.57
N PRO A 833 4.46 15.07 -24.85
CA PRO A 833 4.08 13.75 -25.34
C PRO A 833 5.18 12.69 -25.18
N ASP A 834 6.45 13.12 -25.18
CA ASP A 834 7.60 12.22 -25.13
C ASP A 834 7.90 11.72 -23.71
N THR A 835 7.80 12.59 -22.71
CA THR A 835 8.11 12.28 -21.29
C THR A 835 6.89 12.13 -20.38
N GLY A 836 5.72 12.62 -20.79
CA GLY A 836 4.50 12.66 -19.98
C GLY A 836 3.65 11.39 -20.01
N ASN A 837 4.07 10.32 -20.69
CA ASN A 837 3.35 9.04 -20.79
C ASN A 837 4.21 7.87 -20.33
N TRP A 838 3.78 7.19 -19.26
CA TRP A 838 4.48 6.08 -18.64
C TRP A 838 3.64 4.81 -18.72
N TYR A 839 4.28 3.70 -19.08
CA TYR A 839 3.64 2.39 -19.24
C TYR A 839 4.22 1.46 -18.19
N ILE A 840 3.38 1.05 -17.24
CA ILE A 840 3.80 0.24 -16.10
C ILE A 840 3.29 -1.19 -16.31
N PRO A 841 4.17 -2.22 -16.21
CA PRO A 841 3.78 -3.62 -16.29
C PRO A 841 2.75 -4.06 -15.23
N GLY A 842 2.32 -5.32 -15.30
CA GLY A 842 1.48 -5.90 -14.25
C GLY A 842 2.23 -6.04 -12.92
N LEU A 843 1.55 -5.79 -11.80
CA LEU A 843 2.13 -5.86 -10.45
C LEU A 843 2.74 -7.24 -10.12
N TRP A 844 2.14 -8.34 -10.59
CA TRP A 844 2.53 -9.70 -10.23
C TRP A 844 3.32 -10.39 -11.36
N ASN A 845 4.44 -11.03 -11.02
CA ASN A 845 5.15 -11.93 -11.93
C ASN A 845 4.50 -13.32 -11.91
N GLY A 846 3.39 -13.47 -12.64
CA GLY A 846 2.61 -14.70 -12.72
C GLY A 846 1.28 -14.64 -11.98
N ASN A 847 0.76 -15.81 -11.58
CA ASN A 847 -0.59 -15.92 -11.00
C ASN A 847 -0.54 -15.85 -9.45
N PRO A 848 -1.16 -14.86 -8.80
CA PRO A 848 -1.30 -14.85 -7.34
C PRO A 848 -2.12 -16.05 -6.85
N PRO A 849 -1.89 -16.55 -5.62
CA PRO A 849 -1.24 -15.85 -4.51
C PRO A 849 0.26 -16.17 -4.29
N MET A 850 0.84 -17.09 -5.06
CA MET A 850 2.26 -17.45 -4.96
C MET A 850 3.17 -16.67 -5.92
N ALA A 851 2.63 -15.78 -6.75
CA ALA A 851 3.42 -14.87 -7.57
C ALA A 851 4.13 -13.82 -6.69
N PRO A 852 5.43 -13.55 -6.90
CA PRO A 852 6.09 -12.37 -6.35
C PRO A 852 5.70 -11.11 -7.12
N VAL A 853 6.03 -9.95 -6.57
CA VAL A 853 5.95 -8.68 -7.31
C VAL A 853 6.89 -8.72 -8.52
N SER A 854 6.47 -8.09 -9.62
CA SER A 854 7.22 -8.03 -10.87
C SER A 854 8.39 -7.05 -10.79
N ILE A 855 9.60 -7.51 -11.10
CA ILE A 855 10.81 -6.68 -11.15
C ILE A 855 10.59 -5.48 -12.10
N GLY A 856 10.06 -5.74 -13.30
CA GLY A 856 9.74 -4.67 -14.27
C GLY A 856 8.62 -3.72 -13.83
N TYR A 857 7.77 -4.09 -12.86
CA TYR A 857 6.86 -3.13 -12.21
C TYR A 857 7.66 -2.21 -11.28
N SER A 858 8.47 -2.79 -10.40
CA SER A 858 9.28 -2.07 -9.41
C SER A 858 10.28 -1.11 -10.06
N GLU A 859 10.94 -1.52 -11.14
CA GLU A 859 11.82 -0.69 -11.97
C GLU A 859 11.05 0.45 -12.66
N ALA A 860 9.92 0.17 -13.32
CA ALA A 860 9.13 1.19 -14.01
C ALA A 860 8.57 2.26 -13.03
N VAL A 861 8.15 1.84 -11.83
CA VAL A 861 7.73 2.75 -10.76
C VAL A 861 8.91 3.58 -10.22
N TYR A 862 10.12 3.00 -10.18
CA TYR A 862 11.33 3.70 -9.75
C TYR A 862 11.79 4.77 -10.76
N GLU A 863 11.79 4.46 -12.05
CA GLU A 863 12.10 5.45 -13.09
C GLU A 863 11.05 6.57 -13.13
N LEU A 864 9.77 6.24 -12.93
CA LEU A 864 8.70 7.23 -12.76
C LEU A 864 8.94 8.12 -11.51
N LYS A 865 9.42 7.55 -10.39
CA LYS A 865 9.81 8.32 -9.18
C LYS A 865 10.92 9.34 -9.51
N LYS A 866 11.98 8.88 -10.18
CA LYS A 866 13.08 9.76 -10.63
C LYS A 866 12.54 10.87 -11.53
N HIS A 867 11.66 10.54 -12.47
CA HIS A 867 11.07 11.50 -13.39
C HIS A 867 10.21 12.56 -12.68
N ILE A 868 9.33 12.16 -11.75
CA ILE A 868 8.53 13.12 -10.94
C ILE A 868 9.44 14.05 -10.14
N ILE A 869 10.51 13.51 -9.54
CA ILE A 869 11.51 14.30 -8.81
C ILE A 869 12.24 15.28 -9.75
N GLN A 870 12.54 14.89 -11.00
CA GLN A 870 13.08 15.82 -12.01
C GLN A 870 12.07 16.90 -12.43
N LEU A 871 10.79 16.55 -12.62
CA LEU A 871 9.74 17.52 -12.96
C LEU A 871 9.59 18.60 -11.87
N LEU A 872 9.68 18.20 -10.59
CA LEU A 872 9.63 19.10 -9.44
C LEU A 872 10.86 20.01 -9.33
N ARG A 873 12.07 19.53 -9.68
CA ARG A 873 13.27 20.37 -9.80
C ARG A 873 13.09 21.46 -10.85
N ASN A 874 12.42 21.12 -11.95
CA ASN A 874 12.18 22.00 -13.09
C ASN A 874 10.90 22.85 -12.94
N CYS A 875 10.29 22.94 -11.75
CA CYS A 875 9.14 23.82 -11.53
C CYS A 875 9.62 25.26 -11.30
N GLU A 876 9.28 26.17 -12.22
CA GLU A 876 9.55 27.62 -12.10
C GLU A 876 8.83 28.27 -10.91
N SER A 877 7.73 27.67 -10.45
CA SER A 877 7.03 28.08 -9.23
C SER A 877 7.92 27.88 -8.00
N SER A 878 7.99 28.87 -7.10
CA SER A 878 8.52 28.66 -5.75
C SER A 878 7.69 27.61 -5.01
N ALA A 879 8.34 26.83 -4.13
CA ALA A 879 7.62 25.96 -3.21
C ALA A 879 6.72 26.80 -2.28
N ASN A 880 5.50 26.31 -2.05
CA ASN A 880 4.55 27.00 -1.18
C ASN A 880 5.03 26.88 0.27
N ASP A 881 4.83 27.91 1.08
CA ASP A 881 4.84 27.78 2.55
C ASP A 881 3.58 27.03 3.01
N ILE A 882 3.64 26.32 4.14
CA ILE A 882 2.47 25.64 4.72
C ILE A 882 1.31 26.63 5.00
N LEU A 883 1.60 27.87 5.39
CA LEU A 883 0.58 28.90 5.63
C LEU A 883 -0.02 29.44 4.32
N GLU A 884 0.79 29.59 3.27
CA GLU A 884 0.33 29.93 1.92
C GLU A 884 -0.58 28.81 1.38
N TYR A 885 -0.17 27.55 1.56
CA TYR A 885 -0.94 26.37 1.16
C TYR A 885 -2.26 26.26 1.92
N LYS A 886 -2.28 26.55 3.22
CA LYS A 886 -3.50 26.62 4.04
C LYS A 886 -4.53 27.61 3.46
N GLU A 887 -4.13 28.86 3.22
CA GLU A 887 -5.03 29.85 2.66
C GLU A 887 -5.41 29.53 1.21
N TRP A 888 -4.53 28.85 0.45
CA TRP A 888 -4.84 28.32 -0.87
C TRP A 888 -5.92 27.24 -0.85
N VAL A 889 -5.79 26.20 0.00
CA VAL A 889 -6.80 25.13 0.18
C VAL A 889 -8.16 25.73 0.50
N LYS A 890 -8.20 26.66 1.45
CA LYS A 890 -9.41 27.36 1.89
C LYS A 890 -10.05 28.20 0.78
N SER A 891 -9.25 28.94 0.02
CA SER A 891 -9.72 29.78 -1.08
C SER A 891 -10.21 28.94 -2.26
N LEU A 892 -9.44 27.93 -2.66
CA LEU A 892 -9.76 27.02 -3.76
C LEU A 892 -11.01 26.19 -3.46
N TRP A 893 -11.14 25.61 -2.25
CA TRP A 893 -12.34 24.85 -1.88
C TRP A 893 -13.60 25.73 -1.85
N THR A 894 -13.47 26.96 -1.35
CA THR A 894 -14.57 27.93 -1.37
C THR A 894 -14.99 28.24 -2.81
N ALA A 895 -14.04 28.49 -3.71
CA ALA A 895 -14.31 28.71 -5.13
C ALA A 895 -14.99 27.50 -5.79
N VAL A 896 -14.45 26.28 -5.61
CA VAL A 896 -15.02 25.03 -6.16
C VAL A 896 -16.48 24.84 -5.72
N LYS A 897 -16.82 25.11 -4.45
CA LYS A 897 -18.21 25.03 -3.96
C LYS A 897 -19.13 26.17 -4.40
N HIS A 898 -18.59 27.28 -4.90
CA HIS A 898 -19.38 28.35 -5.53
C HIS A 898 -19.70 28.08 -7.00
N GLU A 899 -18.94 27.21 -7.67
CA GLU A 899 -19.16 26.91 -9.08
C GLU A 899 -20.42 26.04 -9.28
N ASN A 900 -21.26 26.44 -10.22
CA ASN A 900 -22.35 25.58 -10.67
C ASN A 900 -21.83 24.65 -11.76
N PHE A 901 -21.63 23.37 -11.44
CA PHE A 901 -21.32 22.31 -12.40
C PHE A 901 -22.57 21.92 -13.22
N ILE A 902 -23.15 22.89 -13.95
CA ILE A 902 -24.41 22.78 -14.72
C ILE A 902 -24.39 21.60 -15.71
N PHE A 903 -23.20 21.15 -16.13
CA PHE A 903 -23.00 19.96 -16.93
C PHE A 903 -21.88 19.11 -16.34
N SER A 904 -22.09 17.78 -16.30
CA SER A 904 -20.99 16.82 -16.11
C SER A 904 -19.93 17.02 -17.21
N PHE A 905 -18.65 17.16 -16.87
CA PHE A 905 -17.56 17.28 -17.85
C PHE A 905 -17.58 16.16 -18.92
N LYS A 906 -18.01 14.97 -18.51
CA LYS A 906 -18.29 13.76 -19.32
C LYS A 906 -19.21 13.95 -20.54
N ASN A 907 -20.03 15.00 -20.52
CA ASN A 907 -20.95 15.32 -21.61
C ASN A 907 -20.49 16.54 -22.41
N SER A 908 -19.26 17.04 -22.27
CA SER A 908 -18.80 18.26 -22.95
C SER A 908 -18.96 18.21 -24.48
N LEU A 909 -18.49 17.15 -25.12
CA LEU A 909 -18.69 16.90 -26.56
C LEU A 909 -20.17 16.74 -26.95
N VAL A 910 -20.98 16.17 -26.06
CA VAL A 910 -22.43 15.96 -26.27
C VAL A 910 -23.18 17.29 -26.12
N ALA A 911 -22.80 18.11 -25.15
CA ALA A 911 -23.36 19.44 -24.86
C ALA A 911 -22.97 20.46 -25.94
N ASP A 912 -21.73 20.43 -26.43
CA ASP A 912 -21.30 21.18 -27.63
C ASP A 912 -22.10 20.74 -28.87
N SER A 913 -22.31 19.43 -29.05
CA SER A 913 -23.17 18.91 -30.13
C SER A 913 -24.64 19.34 -29.99
N TYR A 914 -25.21 19.34 -28.78
CA TYR A 914 -26.54 19.88 -28.50
C TYR A 914 -26.61 21.40 -28.71
N THR A 915 -25.57 22.14 -28.34
CA THR A 915 -25.48 23.59 -28.50
C THR A 915 -25.39 23.97 -29.98
N LYS A 916 -24.58 23.25 -30.77
CA LYS A 916 -24.54 23.36 -32.24
C LYS A 916 -25.89 23.03 -32.87
N LEU A 917 -26.54 21.95 -32.44
CA LEU A 917 -27.88 21.58 -32.90
C LEU A 917 -28.91 22.67 -32.56
N PHE A 918 -28.85 23.25 -31.35
CA PHE A 918 -29.74 24.33 -30.92
C PHE A 918 -29.47 25.64 -31.68
N ALA A 919 -28.20 25.94 -32.00
CA ALA A 919 -27.82 27.07 -32.84
C ALA A 919 -28.36 26.92 -34.28
N GLU A 920 -28.21 25.76 -34.92
CA GLU A 920 -28.80 25.48 -36.23
C GLU A 920 -30.34 25.49 -36.19
N ILE A 921 -30.98 24.92 -35.17
CA ILE A 921 -32.45 25.01 -34.98
C ILE A 921 -32.88 26.48 -34.84
N ASN A 922 -32.16 27.31 -34.09
CA ASN A 922 -32.48 28.73 -33.96
C ASN A 922 -32.23 29.50 -35.26
N LYS A 923 -31.19 29.17 -36.02
CA LYS A 923 -30.93 29.73 -37.35
C LYS A 923 -32.04 29.38 -38.33
N TRP A 924 -32.47 28.11 -38.41
CA TRP A 924 -33.61 27.71 -39.23
C TRP A 924 -34.92 28.36 -38.77
N LYS A 925 -35.12 28.53 -37.45
CA LYS A 925 -36.27 29.26 -36.88
C LYS A 925 -36.25 30.75 -37.25
N TRP A 926 -35.07 31.36 -37.33
CA TRP A 926 -34.88 32.73 -37.81
C TRP A 926 -35.12 32.86 -39.32
N GLU A 927 -34.57 31.95 -40.13
CA GLU A 927 -34.78 31.91 -41.58
C GLU A 927 -36.27 31.70 -41.90
N PHE A 928 -36.94 30.78 -41.21
CA PHE A 928 -38.39 30.56 -41.33
C PHE A 928 -39.21 31.79 -40.91
N LYS A 929 -38.84 32.48 -39.83
CA LYS A 929 -39.45 33.77 -39.43
C LYS A 929 -39.20 34.88 -40.45
N ARG A 930 -38.05 34.89 -41.13
CA ARG A 930 -37.72 35.86 -42.19
C ARG A 930 -38.55 35.59 -43.44
N GLU A 931 -38.62 34.34 -43.91
CA GLU A 931 -39.46 33.97 -45.07
C GLU A 931 -40.95 34.21 -44.81
N THR A 932 -41.46 33.90 -43.61
CA THR A 932 -42.88 34.17 -43.28
C THR A 932 -43.20 35.66 -43.14
N ARG A 933 -42.24 36.51 -42.73
CA ARG A 933 -42.40 37.97 -42.81
C ARG A 933 -42.43 38.47 -44.26
N ILE A 934 -41.58 37.92 -45.13
CA ILE A 934 -41.55 38.26 -46.56
C ILE A 934 -42.85 37.81 -47.26
N SER A 935 -43.40 36.63 -46.95
CA SER A 935 -44.68 36.17 -47.52
C SER A 935 -45.89 36.96 -47.02
N ASN A 936 -45.82 37.56 -45.83
CA ASN A 936 -46.89 38.41 -45.30
C ASN A 936 -46.82 39.85 -45.84
N PHE A 937 -45.63 40.37 -46.17
CA PHE A 937 -45.48 41.66 -46.86
C PHE A 937 -46.08 41.65 -48.28
N GLY A 938 -46.09 40.51 -48.96
CA GLY A 938 -46.75 40.33 -50.26
C GLY A 938 -48.29 40.22 -50.21
N ARG A 939 -48.94 40.44 -49.06
CA ARG A 939 -50.39 40.26 -48.89
C ARG A 939 -51.04 41.39 -48.09
N GLY A 940 -50.60 42.63 -48.33
CA GLY A 940 -50.98 43.77 -47.51
C GLY A 940 -51.10 45.11 -48.22
N GLU A 941 -51.64 45.20 -49.44
CA GLU A 941 -52.20 46.45 -50.00
C GLU A 941 -53.03 46.25 -51.29
N ILE A 942 -54.25 45.73 -51.18
CA ILE A 942 -55.36 46.06 -52.09
C ILE A 942 -56.62 46.22 -51.22
N LYS A 943 -57.11 47.45 -51.10
CA LYS A 943 -58.43 47.73 -50.52
C LYS A 943 -59.51 47.53 -51.59
N SER A 944 -60.71 47.20 -51.11
CA SER A 944 -62.04 47.35 -51.75
C SER A 944 -62.10 48.31 -52.96
N GLU A 945 -62.88 48.06 -54.03
CA GLU A 945 -64.29 47.63 -54.03
C GLU A 945 -64.69 46.66 -55.19
N THR A 946 -65.98 46.30 -55.26
CA THR A 946 -66.52 45.12 -55.96
C THR A 946 -67.35 45.41 -57.21
N SER A 947 -66.98 44.77 -58.34
CA SER A 947 -67.84 44.29 -59.46
C SER A 947 -66.92 43.62 -60.49
N ASP A 948 -67.15 42.42 -61.05
CA ASP A 948 -68.36 41.61 -61.16
C ASP A 948 -68.14 40.11 -60.92
N LEU A 949 -69.23 39.39 -60.67
CA LEU A 949 -69.27 37.93 -60.55
C LEU A 949 -69.53 37.27 -61.91
N ASN A 950 -68.59 36.44 -62.38
CA ASN A 950 -68.79 35.01 -62.73
C ASN A 950 -67.80 34.49 -63.79
N GLU A 951 -66.59 34.12 -63.37
CA GLU A 951 -65.92 32.87 -63.82
C GLU A 951 -64.74 32.53 -62.89
N PHE A 952 -64.16 31.32 -63.05
CA PHE A 952 -62.99 30.76 -62.32
C PHE A 952 -63.13 30.22 -60.87
N PRO A 953 -63.93 29.17 -60.64
CA PRO A 953 -63.77 28.28 -59.48
C PRO A 953 -62.80 27.11 -59.78
N ARG A 954 -61.52 27.38 -60.16
CA ARG A 954 -60.49 26.33 -60.34
C ARG A 954 -59.08 26.61 -59.79
N SER A 955 -58.68 27.87 -59.55
CA SER A 955 -57.33 28.21 -59.05
C SER A 955 -57.13 27.98 -57.54
N PHE A 956 -58.12 28.28 -56.71
CA PHE A 956 -57.94 28.22 -55.24
C PHE A 956 -57.79 26.81 -54.65
N LYS A 957 -58.34 25.77 -55.29
CA LYS A 957 -58.13 24.37 -54.85
C LYS A 957 -56.79 23.80 -55.29
N SER A 958 -56.24 24.21 -56.44
CA SER A 958 -54.87 23.83 -56.80
C SER A 958 -53.91 24.52 -55.83
N GLU A 959 -53.89 25.86 -55.74
CA GLU A 959 -52.95 26.61 -54.91
C GLU A 959 -52.94 26.21 -53.43
N ALA A 960 -54.11 26.06 -52.79
CA ALA A 960 -54.17 25.58 -51.40
C ALA A 960 -53.57 24.16 -51.26
N SER A 961 -53.75 23.29 -52.26
CA SER A 961 -53.16 21.95 -52.27
C SER A 961 -51.67 21.94 -52.61
N THR A 962 -51.18 22.85 -53.47
CA THR A 962 -49.75 22.99 -53.79
C THR A 962 -49.00 23.60 -52.61
N ASP A 963 -49.56 24.58 -51.92
CA ASP A 963 -48.95 25.22 -50.76
C ASP A 963 -48.95 24.28 -49.55
N GLN A 964 -50.03 23.52 -49.33
CA GLN A 964 -50.05 22.47 -48.30
C GLN A 964 -49.13 21.28 -48.66
N LYS A 965 -49.01 20.90 -49.94
CA LYS A 965 -48.00 19.91 -50.40
C LYS A 965 -46.58 20.44 -50.23
N ASN A 966 -46.28 21.70 -50.58
CA ASN A 966 -44.97 22.31 -50.41
C ASN A 966 -44.58 22.43 -48.94
N LYS A 967 -45.52 22.82 -48.06
CA LYS A 967 -45.32 22.79 -46.60
C LYS A 967 -45.05 21.38 -46.09
N LYS A 968 -45.79 20.36 -46.57
CA LYS A 968 -45.51 18.95 -46.25
C LYS A 968 -44.16 18.47 -46.78
N HIS A 969 -43.77 18.85 -47.99
CA HIS A 969 -42.54 18.40 -48.64
C HIS A 969 -41.31 19.08 -48.02
N LYS A 970 -41.39 20.37 -47.68
CA LYS A 970 -40.38 21.10 -46.90
C LYS A 970 -40.28 20.54 -45.47
N ALA A 971 -41.39 20.26 -44.79
CA ALA A 971 -41.38 19.59 -43.49
C ALA A 971 -40.75 18.19 -43.57
N ASN A 972 -41.01 17.42 -44.63
CA ASN A 972 -40.34 16.14 -44.87
C ASN A 972 -38.84 16.32 -45.15
N ASN A 973 -38.42 17.35 -45.90
CA ASN A 973 -37.00 17.62 -46.16
C ASN A 973 -36.27 18.05 -44.88
N ILE A 974 -36.90 18.85 -44.02
CA ILE A 974 -36.39 19.18 -42.68
C ILE A 974 -36.29 17.91 -41.83
N PHE A 975 -37.34 17.07 -41.80
CA PHE A 975 -37.33 15.81 -41.07
C PHE A 975 -36.27 14.82 -41.60
N ILE A 976 -36.04 14.78 -42.91
CA ILE A 976 -34.99 13.98 -43.54
C ILE A 976 -33.60 14.54 -43.21
N SER A 977 -33.39 15.86 -43.22
CA SER A 977 -32.11 16.46 -42.80
C SER A 977 -31.84 16.26 -41.31
N VAL A 978 -32.83 16.42 -40.44
CA VAL A 978 -32.73 16.14 -39.00
C VAL A 978 -32.47 14.65 -38.77
N SER A 979 -33.19 13.75 -39.44
CA SER A 979 -32.97 12.30 -39.37
C SER A 979 -31.59 11.88 -39.91
N ARG A 980 -31.08 12.55 -40.95
CA ARG A 980 -29.74 12.34 -41.49
C ARG A 980 -28.68 12.83 -40.49
N PHE A 981 -28.81 14.06 -39.97
CA PHE A 981 -27.91 14.63 -38.97
C PHE A 981 -27.86 13.77 -37.69
N LEU A 982 -29.01 13.35 -37.15
CA LEU A 982 -29.10 12.46 -35.99
C LEU A 982 -28.51 11.07 -36.25
N ARG A 983 -28.47 10.58 -37.50
CA ARG A 983 -27.79 9.33 -37.87
C ARG A 983 -26.28 9.49 -38.06
N THR A 984 -25.81 10.69 -38.41
CA THR A 984 -24.39 10.98 -38.64
C THR A 984 -23.65 11.35 -37.36
N PHE A 985 -24.31 11.98 -36.37
CA PHE A 985 -23.65 12.58 -35.21
C PHE A 985 -23.99 11.95 -33.83
N LEU A 986 -24.86 10.94 -33.74
CA LEU A 986 -25.10 10.20 -32.47
C LEU A 986 -24.48 8.80 -32.50
N PRO A 987 -23.76 8.37 -31.43
CA PRO A 987 -23.18 7.05 -31.36
C PRO A 987 -24.24 5.93 -31.32
N HIS A 988 -23.87 4.77 -31.87
CA HIS A 988 -24.77 3.71 -32.34
C HIS A 988 -25.76 3.13 -31.30
N ARG A 989 -25.54 3.37 -29.99
CA ARG A 989 -26.43 2.91 -28.90
C ARG A 989 -27.66 3.81 -28.69
N VAL A 990 -27.59 5.13 -28.95
CA VAL A 990 -28.77 6.03 -28.80
C VAL A 990 -29.81 5.79 -29.89
N SER A 991 -29.38 5.28 -31.05
CA SER A 991 -30.22 4.86 -32.17
C SER A 991 -31.38 3.92 -31.77
N HIS A 992 -31.18 3.06 -30.76
CA HIS A 992 -32.21 2.11 -30.33
C HIS A 992 -33.32 2.74 -29.48
N ALA A 993 -32.99 3.73 -28.64
CA ALA A 993 -33.97 4.52 -27.89
C ALA A 993 -34.81 5.40 -28.84
N CYS A 994 -34.15 6.05 -29.81
CA CYS A 994 -34.83 6.79 -30.86
C CYS A 994 -35.71 5.90 -31.76
N LYS A 995 -35.33 4.64 -32.02
CA LYS A 995 -36.21 3.66 -32.69
C LYS A 995 -37.48 3.36 -31.90
N SER A 996 -37.40 3.28 -30.57
CA SER A 996 -38.60 3.08 -29.74
C SER A 996 -39.54 4.30 -29.79
N LEU A 997 -38.99 5.52 -29.69
CA LEU A 997 -39.72 6.77 -29.90
C LEU A 997 -40.29 6.93 -31.34
N SER A 998 -39.75 6.21 -32.32
CA SER A 998 -40.24 6.24 -33.71
C SER A 998 -41.53 5.44 -33.95
N GLN A 999 -41.99 4.63 -32.99
CA GLN A 999 -43.26 3.90 -33.10
C GLN A 999 -44.48 4.81 -32.86
N LYS A 1000 -44.80 5.63 -33.87
CA LYS A 1000 -46.11 6.25 -34.18
C LYS A 1000 -47.05 6.54 -32.97
N LYS A 1001 -46.77 7.60 -32.19
CA LYS A 1001 -47.86 8.45 -31.62
C LYS A 1001 -47.44 9.82 -31.07
N SER A 1002 -46.26 9.98 -30.46
CA SER A 1002 -45.98 11.15 -29.60
C SER A 1002 -45.68 12.49 -30.29
N VAL A 1003 -45.25 12.50 -31.55
CA VAL A 1003 -44.86 13.75 -32.26
C VAL A 1003 -46.06 14.64 -32.65
N LYS A 1004 -47.30 14.14 -32.55
CA LYS A 1004 -48.50 14.94 -32.85
C LYS A 1004 -48.78 16.07 -31.85
N MET A 1005 -48.26 16.02 -30.62
CA MET A 1005 -48.47 17.10 -29.63
C MET A 1005 -47.54 18.29 -29.82
N LEU A 1006 -46.33 18.10 -30.38
CA LEU A 1006 -45.32 19.16 -30.55
C LEU A 1006 -45.59 20.13 -31.72
N PHE A 1007 -46.68 19.93 -32.47
CA PHE A 1007 -47.12 20.80 -33.57
C PHE A 1007 -48.50 21.42 -33.33
N HIS A 1008 -49.06 21.30 -32.12
CA HIS A 1008 -50.37 21.85 -31.76
C HIS A 1008 -50.33 22.96 -30.70
N HIS A 1009 -49.13 23.30 -30.23
CA HIS A 1009 -48.77 24.54 -29.51
C HIS A 1009 -47.72 25.29 -30.33
#